data_AF-B2AQU3-F1
#
_entry.id   AF-B2AQU3-F1
#
_cell.length_a   1.000
_cell.length_b   1.000
_cell.length_c   1.000
_cell.angle_alpha   90.00
_cell.angle_beta   90.00
_cell.angle_gamma   90.00
#
_symmetry.space_group_name_H-M   'P 1'
#
loop_
_entity.id
_entity.type
_entity.pdbx_description
1 polymer ?
#
loop_
_entity_poly.entity_id
_entity_poly.type
_entity_poly.pdbx_seq_one_letter_code
_entity_poly.pdbx_strand_id
1 'polypeptide(L)'
;VQVCVKQGRLLPDWDVSLSHQTNHKSTRRNGPRERNRCIAASPSRKATRSDRGLLQTLRKQFVAQRPNHCEPEAAPTRTRFSPGLGAVNRQVLQVGMLSSRLIGSALFTGPTSLYILTPLPRVCLISTSWSTPAAYPIRSVRSIHSGCQPCRKWIAHKPPSSSSSQLPCSLSTLSPNLSQHDGREKHLRTMNDPVARTASPYTDPSVKGPRSHLLSSQRPSTKPSDMLVNTVNKTGLHPGGVVPHHEHTELEEELHEKAHIDYNRVAIIANPSVAALYEDALVYETGTAITSSGALTAYSGKKTGRSPSDKRVVKEPSSENEIWWGPVNKPMTPEVWKINRERAIDYLNTRNRIYVVDGYAGWDEKYRIKVRVVCARAYHALFMRNMLIRPSREELEHFHPDYTIYNAGSFPANRYTEGMTSGTSVAINFAEKEMVILGTEYAGEMKKGVFTVMFYEGPVKHNILTLHSSANEGKDGDVTLFFGLSGTGKTTLSADPNRALIGDDEHVWSDTGVFNIEGGCYAKTVGLSAEKEPDIYNAIKYGSVLENVIFDPETRIVDYDDVTLTENTRCAYPIEYINNAKIPCLSNNHPKNIILLTCDARGVLPPISKLNSAQTMFHFISGYTSKMAGTEDGILEPQATFSSCFAQPFLALHPMRYAKMLAQKIEAHGANAWLLNTGWVGAGFSQGGKRCPLKYTRAILDAIHSGELAKVEYENYGVFNLQVPKTCPGVPDELLNPQNAWTAGADSFKAEVTKLGGLFLENFKKYESEATDDVRAAAPVV
;
A
#
# COMPACT_ATOMS: atom_id res chain seq x y z
N VAL A 1 37.68 57.21 37.66
CA VAL A 1 38.65 56.12 37.89
C VAL A 1 39.11 56.05 39.37
N GLN A 2 38.35 55.64 40.40
CA GLN A 2 36.96 55.99 40.77
C GLN A 2 35.87 55.52 39.75
N VAL A 3 34.56 55.63 40.04
CA VAL A 3 33.46 55.33 39.07
C VAL A 3 33.29 53.80 38.84
N CYS A 4 32.28 53.12 39.43
CA CYS A 4 30.86 53.05 38.98
C CYS A 4 30.66 51.84 38.00
N VAL A 5 29.54 51.10 37.88
CA VAL A 5 28.15 51.42 37.44
C VAL A 5 27.69 50.19 36.62
N LYS A 6 26.49 49.63 36.86
CA LYS A 6 25.25 49.74 36.04
C LYS A 6 25.42 49.29 34.58
N GLN A 7 24.41 48.80 33.86
CA GLN A 7 23.00 48.49 34.14
C GLN A 7 22.60 47.38 33.14
N GLY A 8 21.57 46.55 33.36
CA GLY A 8 20.17 46.96 33.24
C GLY A 8 19.88 47.37 31.79
N ARG A 9 18.98 46.73 31.04
CA ARG A 9 17.52 46.67 31.23
C ARG A 9 16.94 45.89 30.01
N LEU A 10 15.72 45.35 29.98
CA LEU A 10 14.52 45.46 30.84
C LEU A 10 13.66 44.19 30.65
N LEU A 11 12.98 43.76 31.72
CA LEU A 11 11.73 42.97 31.69
C LEU A 11 10.54 43.92 31.37
N PRO A 12 9.33 43.45 30.97
CA PRO A 12 8.35 42.88 31.91
C PRO A 12 7.64 41.60 31.38
N ASP A 13 7.27 40.54 32.13
CA ASP A 13 7.13 40.28 33.59
C ASP A 13 5.79 40.72 34.22
N TRP A 14 5.37 39.99 35.26
CA TRP A 14 4.21 40.19 36.18
C TRP A 14 2.80 39.76 35.72
N ASP A 15 1.97 39.07 36.54
CA ASP A 15 2.21 38.36 37.81
C ASP A 15 1.01 37.47 38.25
N VAL A 16 1.25 36.66 39.29
CA VAL A 16 0.47 36.48 40.52
C VAL A 16 0.32 35.01 40.90
N SER A 17 1.10 34.63 41.91
CA SER A 17 0.81 33.50 42.80
C SER A 17 0.17 34.01 44.11
N LEU A 18 -0.58 33.16 44.82
CA LEU A 18 -0.61 33.22 46.28
C LEU A 18 -1.14 31.92 46.90
N SER A 19 -0.59 31.57 48.05
CA SER A 19 -0.79 30.32 48.77
C SER A 19 -1.65 30.50 50.01
N HIS A 20 -2.35 29.44 50.43
CA HIS A 20 -2.78 29.29 51.83
C HIS A 20 -2.79 27.81 52.26
N GLN A 21 -2.25 27.55 53.45
CA GLN A 21 -2.35 26.27 54.16
C GLN A 21 -3.58 26.29 55.08
N THR A 22 -4.21 25.13 55.33
CA THR A 22 -4.16 24.44 56.64
C THR A 22 -5.19 23.30 56.78
N ASN A 23 -4.87 22.39 57.72
CA ASN A 23 -5.74 21.47 58.47
C ASN A 23 -6.17 20.10 57.90
N HIS A 24 -5.44 19.11 58.42
CA HIS A 24 -5.84 17.75 58.78
C HIS A 24 -7.35 17.44 58.93
N LYS A 25 -7.76 16.26 58.46
CA LYS A 25 -8.07 15.14 59.37
C LYS A 25 -7.87 13.78 58.71
N SER A 26 -7.25 12.86 59.46
CA SER A 26 -6.99 11.49 59.07
C SER A 26 -8.06 10.53 59.57
N THR A 27 -8.34 9.45 58.84
CA THR A 27 -8.55 8.14 59.46
C THR A 27 -8.15 7.00 58.52
N ARG A 28 -7.23 6.15 58.97
CA ARG A 28 -6.96 4.82 58.40
C ARG A 28 -8.00 3.83 58.94
N ARG A 29 -8.38 2.80 58.17
CA ARG A 29 -7.96 1.39 58.40
C ARG A 29 -8.78 0.34 57.63
N ASN A 30 -8.05 -0.68 57.17
CA ASN A 30 -8.39 -2.12 57.18
C ASN A 30 -9.58 -2.66 56.34
N GLY A 31 -9.27 -3.55 55.39
CA GLY A 31 -9.99 -4.84 55.27
C GLY A 31 -9.40 -5.89 56.24
N PRO A 32 -9.69 -7.21 56.12
CA PRO A 32 -10.37 -7.88 55.00
C PRO A 32 -11.39 -9.00 55.41
N ARG A 33 -11.84 -9.76 54.39
CA ARG A 33 -12.25 -11.19 54.37
C ARG A 33 -13.71 -11.66 54.69
N GLU A 34 -14.09 -12.61 53.81
CA GLU A 34 -14.79 -13.90 54.04
C GLU A 34 -16.31 -14.09 53.79
N ARG A 35 -16.60 -14.73 52.63
CA ARG A 35 -17.40 -15.96 52.38
C ARG A 35 -18.71 -16.19 53.19
N ASN A 36 -19.85 -16.37 52.49
CA ASN A 36 -20.47 -17.69 52.15
C ASN A 36 -22.00 -17.65 51.94
N ARG A 37 -22.52 -18.55 51.06
CA ARG A 37 -23.90 -19.13 51.02
C ARG A 37 -25.07 -18.18 50.65
N CYS A 38 -26.22 -18.60 50.08
CA CYS A 38 -26.67 -19.80 49.33
C CYS A 38 -28.13 -19.60 48.84
N ILE A 39 -28.61 -20.41 47.86
CA ILE A 39 -30.05 -20.70 47.55
C ILE A 39 -30.84 -19.49 46.95
N ALA A 40 -31.84 -19.59 46.06
CA ALA A 40 -32.67 -20.68 45.51
C ALA A 40 -32.82 -20.54 43.97
N ALA A 41 -32.92 -21.61 43.17
CA ALA A 41 -34.11 -22.43 42.85
C ALA A 41 -35.10 -21.80 41.82
N SER A 42 -35.45 -22.60 40.80
CA SER A 42 -36.35 -22.28 39.68
C SER A 42 -37.83 -22.56 40.03
N PRO A 43 -38.80 -22.30 39.11
CA PRO A 43 -39.22 -23.42 38.24
C PRO A 43 -39.72 -23.07 36.82
N SER A 44 -39.76 -24.11 35.99
CA SER A 44 -40.37 -24.18 34.64
C SER A 44 -41.91 -24.26 34.62
N ARG A 45 -42.53 -23.92 33.47
CA ARG A 45 -43.70 -24.58 32.78
C ARG A 45 -44.25 -23.63 31.69
N LYS A 46 -44.95 -23.99 30.60
CA LYS A 46 -45.21 -25.20 29.77
C LYS A 46 -46.35 -24.79 28.78
N ALA A 47 -46.21 -25.09 27.48
CA ALA A 47 -47.31 -25.31 26.48
C ALA A 47 -48.34 -24.16 26.25
N THR A 48 -49.24 -24.08 25.25
CA THR A 48 -49.72 -24.84 24.05
C THR A 48 -50.08 -23.78 22.96
N ARG A 49 -49.90 -23.94 21.63
CA ARG A 49 -50.61 -24.74 20.58
C ARG A 49 -52.12 -24.44 20.36
N SER A 50 -52.54 -24.44 19.08
CA SER A 50 -53.91 -24.16 18.49
C SER A 50 -54.21 -22.67 18.21
N ASP A 51 -54.92 -22.22 17.15
CA ASP A 51 -55.63 -22.84 15.99
C ASP A 51 -55.51 -21.92 14.72
N ARG A 52 -55.59 -22.37 13.45
CA ARG A 52 -56.79 -22.59 12.57
C ARG A 52 -57.88 -21.49 12.69
N GLY A 53 -58.51 -20.93 11.65
CA GLY A 53 -58.44 -21.04 10.17
C GLY A 53 -59.32 -19.94 9.53
N LEU A 54 -59.12 -19.52 8.27
CA LEU A 54 -59.81 -20.01 7.03
C LEU A 54 -61.02 -19.13 6.60
N LEU A 55 -61.31 -19.08 5.28
CA LEU A 55 -62.38 -18.34 4.53
C LEU A 55 -61.97 -16.93 4.01
N GLN A 56 -62.43 -16.40 2.86
CA GLN A 56 -62.87 -16.89 1.52
C GLN A 56 -63.04 -15.63 0.62
N THR A 57 -62.44 -15.48 -0.57
CA THR A 57 -62.93 -15.87 -1.91
C THR A 57 -64.18 -15.16 -2.50
N LEU A 58 -63.96 -14.26 -3.48
CA LEU A 58 -64.82 -13.86 -4.63
C LEU A 58 -63.84 -13.41 -5.75
N ARG A 59 -63.77 -13.89 -7.02
CA ARG A 59 -64.74 -14.08 -8.15
C ARG A 59 -65.44 -12.77 -8.57
N LYS A 60 -65.57 -12.37 -9.86
CA LYS A 60 -65.43 -13.08 -11.16
C LYS A 60 -65.19 -12.09 -12.36
N GLN A 61 -65.02 -12.62 -13.57
CA GLN A 61 -64.73 -11.92 -14.86
C GLN A 61 -65.95 -11.30 -15.57
N PHE A 62 -65.73 -10.34 -16.50
CA PHE A 62 -66.43 -10.15 -17.80
C PHE A 62 -65.42 -9.51 -18.81
N VAL A 63 -65.03 -10.15 -19.92
CA VAL A 63 -65.59 -10.15 -21.31
C VAL A 63 -65.22 -8.90 -22.15
N ALA A 64 -64.91 -9.13 -23.43
CA ALA A 64 -64.24 -8.21 -24.36
C ALA A 64 -65.18 -7.56 -25.40
N GLN A 65 -64.70 -6.50 -26.08
CA GLN A 65 -65.10 -6.15 -27.47
C GLN A 65 -64.10 -5.22 -28.19
N ARG A 66 -64.00 -5.40 -29.52
CA ARG A 66 -63.45 -4.51 -30.58
C ARG A 66 -64.69 -3.93 -31.35
N PRO A 67 -64.64 -2.87 -32.22
CA PRO A 67 -63.72 -2.78 -33.37
C PRO A 67 -63.39 -1.41 -34.06
N ASN A 68 -62.42 -1.48 -35.00
CA ASN A 68 -62.30 -0.86 -36.34
C ASN A 68 -62.14 0.67 -36.65
N HIS A 69 -61.12 0.91 -37.50
CA HIS A 69 -60.96 1.84 -38.64
C HIS A 69 -61.06 3.38 -38.50
N CYS A 70 -59.99 4.09 -38.90
CA CYS A 70 -59.87 4.65 -40.26
C CYS A 70 -58.44 5.17 -40.56
N GLU A 71 -58.08 5.18 -41.84
CA GLU A 71 -56.86 5.76 -42.45
C GLU A 71 -57.35 6.72 -43.59
N PRO A 72 -56.55 7.66 -44.12
CA PRO A 72 -55.76 7.33 -45.31
C PRO A 72 -54.42 8.10 -45.49
N GLU A 73 -53.69 7.70 -46.53
CA GLU A 73 -52.37 8.15 -46.99
C GLU A 73 -52.32 9.59 -47.59
N ALA A 74 -51.11 10.17 -47.65
CA ALA A 74 -50.52 10.70 -48.89
C ALA A 74 -48.99 10.90 -48.78
N ALA A 75 -48.24 10.46 -49.81
CA ALA A 75 -46.78 10.65 -49.97
C ALA A 75 -46.51 11.84 -50.97
N PRO A 76 -45.32 12.10 -51.62
CA PRO A 76 -44.20 11.19 -51.91
C PRO A 76 -42.73 11.76 -52.00
N THR A 77 -41.79 10.86 -52.36
CA THR A 77 -40.48 11.06 -53.06
C THR A 77 -39.29 11.75 -52.35
N ARG A 78 -38.16 11.04 -52.14
CA ARG A 78 -36.93 10.93 -53.01
C ARG A 78 -36.22 12.28 -53.23
N THR A 79 -34.90 12.46 -52.99
CA THR A 79 -33.75 11.71 -53.58
C THR A 79 -32.45 11.72 -52.74
N ARG A 80 -31.47 10.88 -53.15
CA ARG A 80 -30.08 10.77 -52.65
C ARG A 80 -29.22 12.02 -52.94
N PHE A 81 -28.20 12.30 -52.12
CA PHE A 81 -26.75 12.15 -52.42
C PHE A 81 -25.84 12.91 -51.41
N SER A 82 -24.76 12.25 -50.98
CA SER A 82 -23.50 12.88 -50.48
C SER A 82 -22.57 13.15 -51.70
N PRO A 83 -21.33 13.69 -51.61
CA PRO A 83 -20.51 14.04 -50.43
C PRO A 83 -19.72 15.38 -50.57
N GLY A 84 -18.75 15.66 -49.69
CA GLY A 84 -17.50 16.32 -50.13
C GLY A 84 -16.89 17.42 -49.25
N LEU A 85 -15.63 17.18 -48.87
CA LEU A 85 -14.55 18.06 -48.41
C LEU A 85 -14.65 19.59 -48.63
N GLY A 86 -14.02 20.35 -47.71
CA GLY A 86 -13.49 21.69 -48.03
C GLY A 86 -13.03 22.50 -46.81
N ALA A 87 -11.72 22.69 -46.63
CA ALA A 87 -11.16 23.64 -45.66
C ALA A 87 -10.91 25.02 -46.32
N VAL A 88 -10.71 26.08 -45.50
CA VAL A 88 -9.62 27.10 -45.60
C VAL A 88 -10.00 28.43 -44.88
N ASN A 89 -8.99 29.02 -44.24
CA ASN A 89 -8.95 30.33 -43.56
C ASN A 89 -9.55 31.54 -44.31
N ARG A 90 -10.02 32.55 -43.56
CA ARG A 90 -9.63 33.99 -43.75
C ARG A 90 -9.96 34.92 -42.58
N GLN A 91 -8.96 35.14 -41.73
CA GLN A 91 -8.35 36.42 -41.31
C GLN A 91 -9.04 37.79 -41.55
N VAL A 92 -8.76 38.73 -40.61
CA VAL A 92 -8.78 40.23 -40.67
C VAL A 92 -10.06 40.98 -40.27
N LEU A 93 -10.00 41.70 -39.13
CA LEU A 93 -10.16 43.16 -39.07
C LEU A 93 -9.63 43.75 -37.73
N GLN A 94 -9.12 44.98 -37.78
CA GLN A 94 -8.36 45.64 -36.71
C GLN A 94 -8.69 47.15 -36.69
N VAL A 95 -9.00 47.70 -35.50
CA VAL A 95 -9.15 49.14 -35.16
C VAL A 95 -8.75 49.21 -33.66
N GLY A 96 -7.86 50.06 -33.12
CA GLY A 96 -7.71 51.53 -33.23
C GLY A 96 -8.62 52.21 -32.17
N MET A 97 -8.20 53.12 -31.27
CA MET A 97 -6.94 53.82 -31.01
C MET A 97 -7.04 54.57 -29.63
N LEU A 98 -5.93 55.06 -29.04
CA LEU A 98 -5.83 56.14 -28.00
C LEU A 98 -6.38 55.86 -26.56
N SER A 99 -5.89 56.44 -25.44
CA SER A 99 -4.60 57.10 -25.12
C SER A 99 -4.39 57.34 -23.60
N SER A 100 -3.19 57.03 -23.07
CA SER A 100 -2.39 57.70 -22.00
C SER A 100 -3.00 58.33 -20.72
N ARG A 101 -2.38 58.02 -19.56
CA ARG A 101 -1.95 58.99 -18.52
C ARG A 101 -0.71 58.50 -17.73
N LEU A 102 0.06 59.44 -17.16
CA LEU A 102 1.43 59.30 -16.64
C LEU A 102 1.56 59.89 -15.21
N ILE A 103 2.25 59.20 -14.29
CA ILE A 103 3.03 59.65 -13.10
C ILE A 103 4.05 58.50 -12.83
N GLY A 104 5.39 58.61 -12.77
CA GLY A 104 6.26 59.29 -11.78
C GLY A 104 6.42 58.44 -10.49
N SER A 105 7.59 58.21 -9.85
CA SER A 105 9.03 58.51 -10.08
C SER A 105 9.84 57.84 -8.92
N ALA A 106 11.17 57.60 -8.90
CA ALA A 106 12.30 57.57 -9.87
C ALA A 106 13.57 56.97 -9.19
N LEU A 107 14.62 56.63 -9.98
CA LEU A 107 16.07 56.47 -9.64
C LEU A 107 16.53 55.64 -8.41
N PHE A 108 17.38 54.63 -8.64
CA PHE A 108 18.78 54.58 -8.12
C PHE A 108 19.66 53.60 -8.91
N THR A 109 20.99 53.78 -8.84
CA THR A 109 22.02 53.22 -9.73
C THR A 109 22.71 51.93 -9.21
N GLY A 110 23.40 51.18 -10.10
CA GLY A 110 24.09 49.90 -9.82
C GLY A 110 25.45 50.02 -9.08
N PRO A 111 26.47 49.14 -9.30
CA PRO A 111 26.75 48.40 -10.54
C PRO A 111 27.05 46.88 -10.40
N THR A 112 27.12 46.21 -11.56
CA THR A 112 27.54 44.83 -11.78
C THR A 112 29.06 44.68 -11.99
N SER A 113 29.62 43.49 -11.76
CA SER A 113 30.93 43.10 -12.31
C SER A 113 30.92 41.65 -12.82
N LEU A 114 31.26 41.51 -14.11
CA LEU A 114 32.24 40.59 -14.73
C LEU A 114 32.84 39.49 -13.81
N TYR A 115 33.13 38.26 -14.26
CA TYR A 115 33.64 37.87 -15.60
C TYR A 115 33.64 36.32 -15.83
N ILE A 116 33.83 35.93 -17.10
CA ILE A 116 34.42 34.66 -17.64
C ILE A 116 33.47 33.51 -18.03
N LEU A 117 33.85 32.87 -19.15
CA LEU A 117 33.10 31.96 -20.02
C LEU A 117 33.92 30.68 -20.32
N THR A 118 33.26 29.69 -20.93
CA THR A 118 33.81 28.56 -21.75
C THR A 118 34.36 27.31 -21.02
N PRO A 119 34.40 26.13 -21.70
CA PRO A 119 33.35 25.57 -22.57
C PRO A 119 33.12 24.03 -22.46
N LEU A 120 32.04 23.56 -23.09
CA LEU A 120 31.77 22.16 -23.45
C LEU A 120 32.72 21.61 -24.54
N PRO A 121 33.04 20.30 -24.57
CA PRO A 121 33.55 19.62 -25.75
C PRO A 121 32.42 19.05 -26.64
N ARG A 122 32.66 19.02 -27.96
CA ARG A 122 31.73 18.50 -28.98
C ARG A 122 31.92 17.02 -29.29
N VAL A 123 30.81 16.43 -29.73
CA VAL A 123 30.65 15.22 -30.56
C VAL A 123 31.83 14.97 -31.52
N CYS A 124 32.23 13.70 -31.63
CA CYS A 124 32.94 13.17 -32.80
C CYS A 124 32.09 12.03 -33.42
N LEU A 125 31.77 12.16 -34.71
CA LEU A 125 31.07 11.16 -35.51
C LEU A 125 32.08 10.44 -36.40
N ILE A 126 32.07 9.10 -36.40
CA ILE A 126 32.75 8.28 -37.40
C ILE A 126 31.68 7.51 -38.17
N SER A 127 31.72 7.64 -39.48
CA SER A 127 30.83 6.98 -40.43
C SER A 127 31.39 5.62 -40.83
N THR A 128 30.52 4.62 -40.98
CA THR A 128 30.71 3.51 -41.92
C THR A 128 29.39 3.19 -42.61
N SER A 129 29.47 2.80 -43.89
CA SER A 129 28.34 2.74 -44.80
C SER A 129 27.95 1.31 -45.18
N TRP A 130 26.65 1.03 -45.08
CA TRP A 130 25.83 0.20 -45.97
C TRP A 130 26.53 -0.75 -46.96
N SER A 131 26.26 -2.05 -46.84
CA SER A 131 26.11 -2.94 -48.00
C SER A 131 25.20 -4.15 -47.72
N THR A 132 24.23 -4.34 -48.62
CA THR A 132 23.32 -5.50 -48.83
C THR A 132 22.96 -5.47 -50.33
N PRO A 133 22.34 -6.50 -50.97
CA PRO A 133 21.78 -7.73 -50.42
C PRO A 133 22.19 -9.03 -51.18
N ALA A 134 21.70 -10.18 -50.72
CA ALA A 134 21.49 -11.38 -51.54
C ALA A 134 20.18 -12.05 -51.12
N ALA A 135 19.46 -12.68 -52.06
CA ALA A 135 18.04 -12.99 -51.89
C ALA A 135 17.67 -14.42 -52.31
N TYR A 136 16.79 -15.07 -51.51
CA TYR A 136 15.80 -16.10 -51.92
C TYR A 136 16.34 -17.43 -52.55
N PRO A 137 15.57 -18.55 -52.63
CA PRO A 137 14.11 -18.61 -52.76
C PRO A 137 13.31 -19.58 -51.87
N ILE A 138 12.01 -19.32 -51.91
CA ILE A 138 10.89 -20.11 -51.38
C ILE A 138 10.76 -21.45 -52.14
N ARG A 139 10.32 -22.51 -51.45
CA ARG A 139 9.55 -23.61 -52.07
C ARG A 139 8.31 -23.92 -51.26
N SER A 140 7.25 -24.29 -51.97
CA SER A 140 5.88 -24.41 -51.48
C SER A 140 5.27 -25.79 -51.77
N VAL A 141 4.12 -26.06 -51.15
CA VAL A 141 3.14 -27.11 -51.45
C VAL A 141 3.49 -28.55 -51.04
N ARG A 142 2.73 -29.11 -50.08
CA ARG A 142 1.71 -30.16 -50.34
C ARG A 142 0.87 -30.51 -49.11
N SER A 143 -0.42 -30.72 -49.34
CA SER A 143 -1.42 -31.21 -48.39
C SER A 143 -1.87 -32.63 -48.76
N ILE A 144 -1.86 -33.55 -47.79
CA ILE A 144 -2.59 -34.85 -47.80
C ILE A 144 -2.93 -35.13 -46.32
N HIS A 145 -4.17 -34.98 -45.85
CA HIS A 145 -5.28 -35.96 -45.84
C HIS A 145 -5.16 -37.13 -44.85
N SER A 146 -6.06 -37.10 -43.84
CA SER A 146 -6.81 -38.22 -43.23
C SER A 146 -6.10 -39.51 -42.76
N GLY A 147 -6.25 -39.81 -41.47
CA GLY A 147 -6.08 -41.15 -40.89
C GLY A 147 -6.65 -41.21 -39.46
N CYS A 148 -7.57 -42.13 -39.17
CA CYS A 148 -8.32 -42.17 -37.92
C CYS A 148 -8.22 -43.53 -37.22
N GLN A 149 -8.36 -43.52 -35.88
CA GLN A 149 -8.93 -44.60 -35.06
C GLN A 149 -8.02 -45.80 -34.61
N PRO A 150 -8.43 -46.67 -33.64
CA PRO A 150 -7.82 -46.65 -32.28
C PRO A 150 -7.53 -48.02 -31.62
N CYS A 151 -6.94 -48.03 -30.40
CA CYS A 151 -7.11 -49.07 -29.33
C CYS A 151 -6.73 -48.43 -27.97
N ARG A 152 -7.49 -48.40 -26.85
CA ARG A 152 -8.31 -49.35 -26.05
C ARG A 152 -7.54 -50.28 -25.08
N LYS A 153 -7.67 -49.96 -23.77
CA LYS A 153 -7.52 -50.80 -22.55
C LYS A 153 -6.08 -51.26 -22.24
N TRP A 154 -5.63 -51.26 -20.97
CA TRP A 154 -6.01 -52.20 -19.91
C TRP A 154 -6.27 -51.58 -18.51
N ILE A 155 -6.63 -52.42 -17.54
CA ILE A 155 -7.26 -52.08 -16.25
C ILE A 155 -6.38 -52.49 -15.04
N ALA A 156 -6.42 -51.66 -13.99
CA ALA A 156 -6.16 -51.85 -12.54
C ALA A 156 -5.27 -52.99 -12.00
N HIS A 157 -4.49 -52.70 -10.93
CA HIS A 157 -4.79 -53.22 -9.58
C HIS A 157 -3.97 -52.56 -8.44
N LYS A 158 -4.61 -52.49 -7.26
CA LYS A 158 -4.08 -52.33 -5.87
C LYS A 158 -4.82 -53.38 -5.02
N PRO A 159 -4.46 -53.66 -3.76
CA PRO A 159 -3.14 -53.70 -3.09
C PRO A 159 -2.90 -55.12 -2.50
N PRO A 160 -2.06 -55.28 -1.46
CA PRO A 160 -2.65 -55.69 -0.17
C PRO A 160 -2.00 -55.08 1.09
N SER A 161 -2.58 -55.40 2.25
CA SER A 161 -2.24 -54.94 3.60
C SER A 161 -1.79 -56.10 4.51
N SER A 162 -1.04 -55.79 5.59
CA SER A 162 -1.04 -56.62 6.82
C SER A 162 -0.57 -55.87 8.08
N SER A 163 -1.32 -56.06 9.15
CA SER A 163 -1.09 -55.84 10.59
C SER A 163 0.12 -56.63 11.16
N SER A 164 0.62 -56.57 12.41
CA SER A 164 0.35 -55.85 13.69
C SER A 164 1.37 -56.30 14.77
N SER A 165 1.62 -55.51 15.83
CA SER A 165 1.90 -55.90 17.26
C SER A 165 2.79 -54.84 17.95
N GLN A 166 2.29 -54.10 18.96
CA GLN A 166 2.28 -54.33 20.42
C GLN A 166 3.49 -53.73 21.21
N LEU A 167 3.15 -53.20 22.38
CA LEU A 167 3.93 -52.42 23.37
C LEU A 167 4.61 -53.34 24.43
N PRO A 168 5.16 -52.84 25.55
CA PRO A 168 6.19 -51.80 25.78
C PRO A 168 7.31 -52.31 26.72
N CYS A 169 8.32 -51.50 27.07
CA CYS A 169 8.95 -51.60 28.39
C CYS A 169 9.58 -50.29 28.89
N SER A 170 9.37 -50.01 30.18
CA SER A 170 9.89 -48.85 30.93
C SER A 170 11.14 -49.21 31.74
N LEU A 171 11.97 -48.22 32.09
CA LEU A 171 12.64 -48.18 33.40
C LEU A 171 13.15 -46.76 33.76
N SER A 172 12.94 -46.41 35.03
CA SER A 172 13.50 -45.25 35.74
C SER A 172 14.90 -45.62 36.31
N THR A 173 15.70 -44.83 37.06
CA THR A 173 15.47 -43.68 37.98
C THR A 173 16.84 -43.08 38.41
N LEU A 174 16.83 -41.99 39.21
CA LEU A 174 17.84 -41.55 40.21
C LEU A 174 19.00 -40.58 39.83
N SER A 175 18.84 -39.35 40.35
CA SER A 175 19.88 -38.41 40.84
C SER A 175 20.41 -38.86 42.25
N PRO A 176 21.22 -38.14 43.10
CA PRO A 176 21.43 -36.67 43.17
C PRO A 176 22.79 -36.08 43.75
N ASN A 177 22.87 -34.73 43.76
CA ASN A 177 23.46 -33.78 44.76
C ASN A 177 24.96 -33.71 45.16
N LEU A 178 25.51 -32.47 45.22
CA LEU A 178 26.11 -31.71 46.38
C LEU A 178 27.06 -30.56 45.90
N SER A 179 26.76 -29.25 46.10
CA SER A 179 27.25 -28.30 47.17
C SER A 179 28.72 -27.80 47.02
N GLN A 180 29.20 -26.58 47.38
CA GLN A 180 28.64 -25.30 47.91
C GLN A 180 29.74 -24.16 47.86
N HIS A 181 29.43 -22.94 48.38
CA HIS A 181 30.29 -21.73 48.61
C HIS A 181 30.57 -20.79 47.40
N ASP A 182 30.43 -19.44 47.39
CA ASP A 182 30.50 -18.32 48.38
C ASP A 182 31.94 -17.82 48.69
N GLY A 183 32.37 -16.54 48.56
CA GLY A 183 31.74 -15.30 48.05
C GLY A 183 32.67 -14.04 48.12
N ARG A 184 32.22 -12.91 47.52
CA ARG A 184 32.60 -11.45 47.70
C ARG A 184 34.06 -10.90 47.60
N GLU A 185 34.20 -9.82 46.80
CA GLU A 185 34.85 -8.48 47.01
C GLU A 185 35.51 -7.96 45.69
N LYS A 186 35.23 -6.80 45.07
CA LYS A 186 35.20 -5.34 45.37
C LYS A 186 36.38 -4.54 44.72
N HIS A 187 36.00 -3.59 43.85
CA HIS A 187 36.70 -2.45 43.20
C HIS A 187 38.21 -2.14 43.42
N LEU A 188 38.91 -1.79 42.31
CA LEU A 188 39.30 -0.39 42.00
C LEU A 188 39.70 -0.17 40.51
N ARG A 189 39.92 1.08 40.09
CA ARG A 189 40.20 1.54 38.70
C ARG A 189 41.69 1.83 38.45
N THR A 190 42.13 1.71 37.20
CA THR A 190 43.11 2.61 36.53
C THR A 190 42.87 2.63 35.01
N MET A 191 43.14 3.77 34.36
CA MET A 191 43.15 3.93 32.89
C MET A 191 44.60 4.08 32.39
N ASN A 192 44.91 3.52 31.22
CA ASN A 192 45.60 4.22 30.10
C ASN A 192 45.80 3.29 28.89
N ASP A 193 45.67 3.88 27.70
CA ASP A 193 45.83 3.33 26.34
C ASP A 193 47.33 3.42 25.91
N PRO A 194 47.81 3.02 24.70
CA PRO A 194 47.28 2.08 23.67
C PRO A 194 48.30 0.98 23.24
N VAL A 195 47.82 0.02 22.43
CA VAL A 195 48.54 -0.88 21.49
C VAL A 195 50.07 -1.09 21.66
N ALA A 196 50.46 -2.29 22.11
CA ALA A 196 51.79 -2.86 21.88
C ALA A 196 51.68 -4.22 21.15
N ARG A 197 52.33 -4.36 19.99
CA ARG A 197 52.28 -5.57 19.15
C ARG A 197 53.19 -6.66 19.71
N THR A 198 52.68 -7.88 19.90
CA THR A 198 53.49 -9.04 20.28
C THR A 198 54.26 -9.61 19.08
N ALA A 199 55.51 -10.00 19.30
CA ALA A 199 56.41 -10.48 18.25
C ALA A 199 56.09 -11.92 17.79
N SER A 200 56.43 -12.22 16.54
CA SER A 200 56.17 -13.49 15.86
C SER A 200 57.10 -14.63 16.34
N PRO A 201 56.64 -15.89 16.46
CA PRO A 201 57.38 -16.98 17.10
C PRO A 201 58.31 -17.79 16.16
N TYR A 202 58.73 -17.25 15.02
CA TYR A 202 59.52 -18.00 14.02
C TYR A 202 61.03 -17.71 14.10
N THR A 203 61.82 -18.78 14.04
CA THR A 203 63.29 -18.77 13.96
C THR A 203 63.81 -18.36 12.58
N ASP A 204 65.06 -17.88 12.57
CA ASP A 204 65.75 -17.29 11.41
C ASP A 204 65.77 -18.22 10.16
N PRO A 205 65.27 -17.76 8.99
CA PRO A 205 65.18 -18.56 7.76
C PRO A 205 66.52 -18.81 7.03
N SER A 206 67.66 -18.33 7.55
CA SER A 206 68.98 -18.52 6.93
C SER A 206 69.65 -19.88 7.23
N VAL A 207 69.17 -20.63 8.22
CA VAL A 207 69.78 -21.91 8.66
C VAL A 207 69.27 -23.10 7.83
N LYS A 208 70.08 -23.60 6.90
CA LYS A 208 69.75 -24.79 6.08
C LYS A 208 70.09 -26.10 6.79
N GLY A 209 69.08 -26.94 7.03
CA GLY A 209 69.24 -28.27 7.66
C GLY A 209 69.71 -29.38 6.69
N PRO A 210 70.30 -30.48 7.20
CA PRO A 210 71.06 -31.46 6.43
C PRO A 210 70.20 -32.49 5.65
N ARG A 211 69.17 -32.04 4.93
CA ARG A 211 68.33 -32.91 4.07
C ARG A 211 68.11 -32.38 2.65
N SER A 212 68.86 -31.35 2.24
CA SER A 212 68.67 -30.62 0.98
C SER A 212 69.62 -31.02 -0.16
N HIS A 213 70.08 -32.28 -0.22
CA HIS A 213 71.06 -32.73 -1.24
C HIS A 213 70.72 -34.06 -1.95
N LEU A 214 69.49 -34.58 -1.83
CA LEU A 214 69.12 -35.91 -2.37
C LEU A 214 67.82 -35.95 -3.20
N LEU A 215 67.38 -34.83 -3.77
CA LEU A 215 66.20 -34.75 -4.66
C LEU A 215 66.42 -33.88 -5.91
N SER A 216 67.65 -33.77 -6.43
CA SER A 216 67.97 -32.99 -7.63
C SER A 216 67.85 -33.76 -8.97
N SER A 217 67.30 -34.98 -8.98
CA SER A 217 67.29 -35.84 -10.16
C SER A 217 66.06 -36.75 -10.28
N GLN A 218 64.92 -36.17 -10.69
CA GLN A 218 63.90 -36.85 -11.52
C GLN A 218 62.82 -35.82 -11.94
N ARG A 219 62.56 -35.71 -13.25
CA ARG A 219 61.42 -34.96 -13.81
C ARG A 219 60.45 -35.93 -14.48
N PRO A 220 59.19 -36.00 -14.03
CA PRO A 220 58.05 -36.29 -14.90
C PRO A 220 57.45 -34.97 -15.40
N SER A 221 57.00 -34.91 -16.65
CA SER A 221 56.29 -33.75 -17.20
C SER A 221 54.80 -33.83 -16.86
N THR A 222 54.30 -32.93 -16.01
CA THR A 222 52.87 -32.77 -15.72
C THR A 222 52.43 -31.33 -15.99
N LYS A 223 51.26 -31.16 -16.61
CA LYS A 223 50.74 -29.84 -17.00
C LYS A 223 50.23 -29.06 -15.78
N PRO A 224 50.25 -27.70 -15.80
CA PRO A 224 49.74 -26.90 -14.68
C PRO A 224 48.25 -27.07 -14.36
N SER A 225 47.47 -27.67 -15.26
CA SER A 225 46.03 -27.94 -15.08
C SER A 225 45.74 -29.00 -14.02
N ASP A 226 46.68 -29.89 -13.73
CA ASP A 226 46.39 -31.14 -13.00
C ASP A 226 46.82 -31.07 -11.51
N MET A 227 47.33 -29.93 -11.04
CA MET A 227 47.91 -29.76 -9.69
C MET A 227 47.05 -28.99 -8.69
N LEU A 228 45.74 -28.83 -8.93
CA LEU A 228 44.80 -28.28 -7.94
C LEU A 228 43.59 -29.21 -7.74
N VAL A 229 43.86 -30.47 -7.38
CA VAL A 229 42.84 -31.41 -6.90
C VAL A 229 42.93 -31.56 -5.38
N ASN A 230 42.14 -30.74 -4.67
CA ASN A 230 41.66 -30.89 -3.29
C ASN A 230 42.48 -31.80 -2.34
N THR A 231 43.34 -31.19 -1.53
CA THR A 231 43.98 -31.82 -0.35
C THR A 231 43.35 -31.38 0.98
N VAL A 232 42.29 -30.58 0.96
CA VAL A 232 41.55 -30.15 2.15
C VAL A 232 40.55 -31.26 2.57
N ASN A 233 40.31 -31.43 3.87
CA ASN A 233 39.34 -32.36 4.47
C ASN A 233 39.53 -33.88 4.19
N LYS A 234 40.74 -34.36 3.89
CA LYS A 234 41.03 -35.81 3.79
C LYS A 234 41.25 -36.43 5.18
N THR A 235 40.49 -37.48 5.49
CA THR A 235 40.61 -38.25 6.74
C THR A 235 40.71 -39.76 6.44
N GLY A 236 41.08 -40.58 7.42
CA GLY A 236 41.11 -42.04 7.25
C GLY A 236 39.74 -42.67 6.94
N LEU A 237 38.64 -41.99 7.26
CA LEU A 237 37.27 -42.38 6.91
C LEU A 237 36.85 -41.87 5.52
N HIS A 238 37.46 -40.78 5.03
CA HIS A 238 37.15 -40.19 3.73
C HIS A 238 38.44 -39.93 2.92
N PRO A 239 39.03 -40.96 2.29
CA PRO A 239 40.31 -40.85 1.56
C PRO A 239 40.24 -39.90 0.34
N GLY A 240 39.06 -39.75 -0.26
CA GLY A 240 38.81 -38.80 -1.35
C GLY A 240 38.77 -37.34 -0.90
N GLY A 241 38.58 -37.09 0.39
CA GLY A 241 38.30 -35.77 0.98
C GLY A 241 36.81 -35.57 1.21
N VAL A 242 36.46 -34.98 2.35
CA VAL A 242 35.10 -34.47 2.58
C VAL A 242 34.96 -33.16 1.81
N VAL A 243 34.48 -33.26 0.57
CA VAL A 243 33.81 -32.12 -0.07
C VAL A 243 32.58 -31.84 0.81
N PRO A 244 32.42 -30.65 1.39
CA PRO A 244 31.16 -30.31 2.03
C PRO A 244 30.08 -30.35 0.94
N HIS A 245 29.21 -31.34 1.00
CA HIS A 245 27.95 -31.27 0.27
C HIS A 245 27.19 -30.11 0.89
N HIS A 246 27.08 -29.00 0.16
CA HIS A 246 26.09 -28.00 0.50
C HIS A 246 24.75 -28.61 0.11
N GLU A 247 24.06 -29.20 1.07
CA GLU A 247 22.65 -29.52 0.89
C GLU A 247 21.94 -28.19 0.61
N HIS A 248 21.23 -28.12 -0.50
CA HIS A 248 20.46 -26.92 -0.84
C HIS A 248 19.27 -26.85 0.11
N THR A 249 18.91 -25.64 0.52
CA THR A 249 17.72 -25.44 1.33
C THR A 249 16.47 -25.66 0.48
N GLU A 250 15.38 -26.09 1.11
CA GLU A 250 14.06 -26.26 0.46
C GLU A 250 13.63 -25.01 -0.33
N LEU A 251 14.01 -23.82 0.14
CA LEU A 251 13.79 -22.53 -0.53
C LEU A 251 14.64 -22.35 -1.80
N GLU A 252 15.91 -22.77 -1.79
CA GLU A 252 16.80 -22.70 -2.96
C GLU A 252 16.35 -23.68 -4.05
N GLU A 253 15.99 -24.91 -3.66
CA GLU A 253 15.44 -25.93 -4.56
C GLU A 253 14.11 -25.45 -5.16
N GLU A 254 13.17 -24.95 -4.35
CA GLU A 254 11.89 -24.42 -4.82
C GLU A 254 12.06 -23.26 -5.83
N LEU A 255 13.01 -22.34 -5.59
CA LEU A 255 13.31 -21.24 -6.51
C LEU A 255 13.99 -21.71 -7.81
N HIS A 256 14.80 -22.77 -7.74
CA HIS A 256 15.40 -23.38 -8.94
C HIS A 256 14.35 -24.10 -9.80
N GLU A 257 13.49 -24.91 -9.18
CA GLU A 257 12.44 -25.65 -9.88
C GLU A 257 11.39 -24.72 -10.51
N LYS A 258 10.89 -23.73 -9.75
CA LYS A 258 9.79 -22.86 -10.21
C LYS A 258 10.26 -21.70 -11.07
N ALA A 259 11.43 -21.12 -10.77
CA ALA A 259 11.90 -19.87 -11.35
C ALA A 259 13.29 -19.94 -11.98
N HIS A 260 13.87 -21.14 -12.10
CA HIS A 260 15.18 -21.37 -12.73
C HIS A 260 16.29 -20.46 -12.18
N ILE A 261 16.21 -20.12 -10.89
CA ILE A 261 17.26 -19.38 -10.20
C ILE A 261 18.46 -20.30 -10.03
N ASP A 262 19.62 -19.89 -10.52
CA ASP A 262 20.87 -20.66 -10.40
C ASP A 262 21.58 -20.32 -9.07
N TYR A 263 21.21 -21.04 -8.02
CA TYR A 263 21.81 -20.92 -6.69
C TYR A 263 23.31 -21.25 -6.65
N ASN A 264 23.87 -21.92 -7.68
CA ASN A 264 25.32 -22.16 -7.78
C ASN A 264 26.08 -20.90 -8.23
N ARG A 265 25.36 -19.94 -8.84
CA ARG A 265 25.90 -18.71 -9.41
C ARG A 265 25.51 -17.46 -8.61
N VAL A 266 24.31 -17.47 -8.01
CA VAL A 266 23.73 -16.31 -7.30
C VAL A 266 23.51 -16.66 -5.84
N ALA A 267 24.10 -15.89 -4.93
CA ALA A 267 23.88 -16.09 -3.50
C ALA A 267 22.43 -15.71 -3.13
N ILE A 268 21.68 -16.64 -2.53
CA ILE A 268 20.31 -16.43 -2.08
C ILE A 268 20.33 -16.04 -0.59
N ILE A 269 19.98 -14.78 -0.30
CA ILE A 269 19.95 -14.24 1.06
C ILE A 269 18.51 -14.28 1.57
N ALA A 270 18.13 -15.40 2.19
CA ALA A 270 16.79 -15.63 2.71
C ALA A 270 16.54 -14.99 4.08
N ASN A 271 15.41 -14.29 4.21
CA ASN A 271 14.88 -13.65 5.41
C ASN A 271 15.92 -12.89 6.27
N PRO A 272 16.76 -12.03 5.67
CA PRO A 272 17.87 -11.37 6.37
C PRO A 272 17.42 -10.48 7.52
N SER A 273 18.34 -10.30 8.48
CA SER A 273 18.17 -9.36 9.58
C SER A 273 18.18 -7.92 9.08
N VAL A 274 17.58 -7.01 9.85
CA VAL A 274 17.61 -5.56 9.55
C VAL A 274 19.06 -5.06 9.45
N ALA A 275 19.96 -5.56 10.31
CA ALA A 275 21.37 -5.16 10.29
C ALA A 275 22.06 -5.57 8.98
N ALA A 276 21.91 -6.83 8.56
CA ALA A 276 22.48 -7.31 7.30
C ALA A 276 21.94 -6.52 6.09
N LEU A 277 20.65 -6.16 6.09
CA LEU A 277 20.05 -5.33 5.04
C LEU A 277 20.59 -3.88 5.03
N TYR A 278 20.89 -3.30 6.19
CA TYR A 278 21.55 -2.00 6.29
C TYR A 278 23.00 -2.07 5.78
N GLU A 279 23.76 -3.07 6.22
CA GLU A 279 25.15 -3.31 5.78
C GLU A 279 25.22 -3.49 4.26
N ASP A 280 24.38 -4.37 3.70
CA ASP A 280 24.36 -4.63 2.27
C ASP A 280 23.87 -3.44 1.44
N ALA A 281 22.87 -2.68 1.92
CA ALA A 281 22.46 -1.45 1.25
C ALA A 281 23.63 -0.46 1.15
N LEU A 282 24.30 -0.18 2.27
CA LEU A 282 25.39 0.81 2.32
C LEU A 282 26.63 0.40 1.51
N VAL A 283 26.91 -0.90 1.39
CA VAL A 283 28.08 -1.40 0.65
C VAL A 283 27.79 -1.56 -0.84
N TYR A 284 26.57 -1.98 -1.23
CA TYR A 284 26.28 -2.40 -2.61
C TYR A 284 25.25 -1.53 -3.35
N GLU A 285 24.52 -0.65 -2.67
CA GLU A 285 23.52 0.24 -3.30
C GLU A 285 23.93 1.71 -3.27
N THR A 286 24.32 2.22 -4.44
CA THR A 286 24.65 3.64 -4.64
C THR A 286 23.48 4.55 -4.28
N GLY A 287 23.75 5.56 -3.46
CA GLY A 287 22.74 6.53 -3.02
C GLY A 287 21.92 6.09 -1.81
N THR A 288 22.24 4.97 -1.17
CA THR A 288 21.71 4.69 0.17
C THR A 288 22.56 5.37 1.25
N ALA A 289 21.95 5.68 2.39
CA ALA A 289 22.64 6.23 3.57
C ALA A 289 21.86 5.94 4.85
N ILE A 290 22.48 6.20 6.01
CA ILE A 290 21.78 6.30 7.29
C ILE A 290 21.52 7.78 7.59
N THR A 291 20.30 8.13 8.00
CA THR A 291 19.91 9.47 8.45
C THR A 291 20.18 9.67 9.95
N SER A 292 20.06 10.89 10.47
CA SER A 292 20.34 11.21 11.88
C SER A 292 19.43 10.47 12.87
N SER A 293 18.27 10.00 12.45
CA SER A 293 17.38 9.15 13.26
C SER A 293 17.72 7.66 13.21
N GLY A 294 18.71 7.27 12.39
CA GLY A 294 19.11 5.88 12.18
C GLY A 294 18.31 5.16 11.09
N ALA A 295 17.36 5.81 10.41
CA ALA A 295 16.64 5.20 9.29
C ALA A 295 17.52 5.05 8.04
N LEU A 296 17.28 4.01 7.24
CA LEU A 296 17.93 3.82 5.94
C LEU A 296 17.21 4.69 4.92
N THR A 297 17.91 5.61 4.26
CA THR A 297 17.37 6.33 3.09
C THR A 297 17.81 5.65 1.80
N ALA A 298 16.92 5.62 0.80
CA ALA A 298 17.15 5.03 -0.51
C ALA A 298 16.41 5.79 -1.62
N TYR A 299 16.94 5.71 -2.84
CA TYR A 299 16.32 6.30 -4.04
C TYR A 299 15.70 5.24 -4.96
N SER A 300 14.49 5.54 -5.44
CA SER A 300 13.69 4.74 -6.38
C SER A 300 13.97 5.04 -7.87
N GLY A 301 15.05 5.78 -8.14
CA GLY A 301 15.49 6.13 -9.49
C GLY A 301 14.49 7.04 -10.21
N LYS A 302 14.20 6.72 -11.49
CA LYS A 302 13.33 7.55 -12.35
C LYS A 302 11.83 7.50 -12.00
N LYS A 303 11.43 6.60 -11.10
CA LYS A 303 10.03 6.34 -10.77
C LYS A 303 9.84 6.55 -9.27
N THR A 304 9.49 7.78 -8.89
CA THR A 304 9.22 8.20 -7.51
C THR A 304 7.78 7.94 -7.07
N GLY A 305 7.05 7.13 -7.84
CA GLY A 305 5.65 6.81 -7.66
C GLY A 305 5.22 5.67 -8.60
N ARG A 306 3.97 5.22 -8.43
CA ARG A 306 3.38 4.13 -9.22
C ARG A 306 3.32 4.46 -10.71
N SER A 307 3.30 3.43 -11.54
CA SER A 307 3.11 3.50 -12.99
C SER A 307 1.81 2.81 -13.46
N PRO A 308 0.61 3.37 -13.19
CA PRO A 308 -0.67 2.74 -13.58
C PRO A 308 -0.80 2.51 -15.10
N SER A 309 -0.13 3.32 -15.92
CA SER A 309 0.00 3.13 -17.36
C SER A 309 0.61 1.78 -17.74
N ASP A 310 1.48 1.24 -16.90
CA ASP A 310 2.35 0.09 -17.13
C ASP A 310 1.97 -1.13 -16.27
N LYS A 311 0.91 -1.01 -15.43
CA LYS A 311 0.22 -2.14 -14.80
C LYS A 311 -0.41 -3.04 -15.87
N ARG A 312 -0.32 -4.37 -15.69
CA ARG A 312 -0.86 -5.40 -16.58
C ARG A 312 -1.45 -6.55 -15.76
N VAL A 313 -2.50 -7.17 -16.28
CA VAL A 313 -3.08 -8.41 -15.74
C VAL A 313 -3.10 -9.44 -16.85
N VAL A 314 -2.61 -10.65 -16.59
CA VAL A 314 -2.63 -11.73 -17.58
C VAL A 314 -4.07 -12.14 -17.84
N LYS A 315 -4.47 -12.12 -19.11
CA LYS A 315 -5.79 -12.57 -19.56
C LYS A 315 -5.73 -14.08 -19.76
N GLU A 316 -6.05 -14.81 -18.69
CA GLU A 316 -6.07 -16.27 -18.67
C GLU A 316 -7.44 -16.81 -18.20
N PRO A 317 -7.82 -18.06 -18.55
CA PRO A 317 -9.20 -18.53 -18.44
C PRO A 317 -9.79 -18.58 -17.01
N SER A 318 -8.96 -18.70 -15.97
CA SER A 318 -9.42 -18.84 -14.58
C SER A 318 -9.90 -17.52 -13.96
N SER A 319 -9.45 -16.39 -14.49
CA SER A 319 -9.79 -15.05 -13.99
C SER A 319 -10.45 -14.14 -15.04
N GLU A 320 -10.35 -14.43 -16.35
CA GLU A 320 -10.73 -13.47 -17.39
C GLU A 320 -12.18 -12.97 -17.37
N ASN A 321 -13.10 -13.74 -16.79
CA ASN A 321 -14.53 -13.39 -16.69
C ASN A 321 -14.88 -12.57 -15.43
N GLU A 322 -13.97 -12.53 -14.44
CA GLU A 322 -14.13 -11.78 -13.19
C GLU A 322 -13.42 -10.41 -13.24
N ILE A 323 -12.30 -10.32 -13.99
CA ILE A 323 -11.51 -9.09 -14.09
C ILE A 323 -12.26 -7.98 -14.84
N TRP A 324 -12.33 -6.81 -14.22
CA TRP A 324 -12.83 -5.58 -14.83
C TRP A 324 -11.77 -4.99 -15.77
N TRP A 325 -11.77 -5.50 -17.00
CA TRP A 325 -10.89 -5.07 -18.08
C TRP A 325 -11.12 -3.59 -18.45
N GLY A 326 -10.03 -2.84 -18.62
CA GLY A 326 -10.12 -1.42 -18.96
C GLY A 326 -8.80 -0.67 -18.82
N PRO A 327 -8.82 0.66 -18.62
CA PRO A 327 -7.60 1.46 -18.50
C PRO A 327 -6.79 1.17 -17.22
N VAL A 328 -7.41 0.54 -16.21
CA VAL A 328 -6.75 0.07 -14.97
C VAL A 328 -6.16 -1.32 -15.19
N ASN A 329 -7.02 -2.33 -15.42
CA ASN A 329 -6.60 -3.71 -15.65
C ASN A 329 -6.44 -3.90 -17.16
N LYS A 330 -5.23 -3.62 -17.64
CA LYS A 330 -4.86 -3.76 -19.04
C LYS A 330 -4.45 -5.21 -19.31
N PRO A 331 -5.03 -5.88 -20.33
CA PRO A 331 -4.74 -7.28 -20.61
C PRO A 331 -3.31 -7.49 -21.12
N MET A 332 -2.78 -8.66 -20.81
CA MET A 332 -1.51 -9.21 -21.29
C MET A 332 -1.76 -10.67 -21.68
N THR A 333 -1.20 -11.16 -22.78
CA THR A 333 -1.34 -12.57 -23.14
C THR A 333 -0.41 -13.45 -22.30
N PRO A 334 -0.72 -14.75 -22.08
CA PRO A 334 0.18 -15.67 -21.40
C PRO A 334 1.59 -15.77 -22.02
N GLU A 335 1.72 -15.55 -23.33
CA GLU A 335 3.00 -15.56 -24.05
C GLU A 335 3.84 -14.33 -23.72
N VAL A 336 3.22 -13.14 -23.71
CA VAL A 336 3.89 -11.88 -23.31
C VAL A 336 4.26 -11.92 -21.83
N TRP A 337 3.41 -12.51 -20.98
CA TRP A 337 3.71 -12.76 -19.58
C TRP A 337 4.99 -13.58 -19.42
N LYS A 338 5.10 -14.73 -20.08
CA LYS A 338 6.30 -15.59 -20.02
C LYS A 338 7.56 -14.86 -20.46
N ILE A 339 7.50 -14.06 -21.52
CA ILE A 339 8.62 -13.22 -21.96
C ILE A 339 9.04 -12.21 -20.87
N ASN A 340 8.09 -11.54 -20.23
CA ASN A 340 8.42 -10.57 -19.16
C ASN A 340 8.92 -11.27 -17.88
N ARG A 341 8.34 -12.41 -17.51
CA ARG A 341 8.77 -13.25 -16.38
C ARG A 341 10.21 -13.73 -16.57
N GLU A 342 10.52 -14.31 -17.72
CA GLU A 342 11.87 -14.80 -18.05
C GLU A 342 12.90 -13.67 -17.98
N ARG A 343 12.58 -12.49 -18.51
CA ARG A 343 13.45 -11.31 -18.42
C ARG A 343 13.75 -10.85 -17.00
N ALA A 344 12.82 -11.05 -16.07
CA ALA A 344 13.04 -10.75 -14.65
C ALA A 344 13.94 -11.81 -14.00
N ILE A 345 13.70 -13.08 -14.30
CA ILE A 345 14.51 -14.22 -13.86
C ILE A 345 15.95 -14.11 -14.37
N ASP A 346 16.14 -13.88 -15.68
CA ASP A 346 17.44 -13.62 -16.31
C ASP A 346 18.21 -12.51 -15.58
N TYR A 347 17.53 -11.41 -15.26
CA TYR A 347 18.16 -10.30 -14.53
C TYR A 347 18.59 -10.72 -13.11
N LEU A 348 17.73 -11.42 -12.38
CA LEU A 348 18.05 -11.95 -11.05
C LEU A 348 19.23 -12.93 -11.10
N ASN A 349 19.26 -13.81 -12.11
CA ASN A 349 20.36 -14.75 -12.40
C ASN A 349 21.69 -14.08 -12.83
N THR A 350 21.69 -12.79 -13.18
CA THR A 350 22.91 -12.02 -13.45
C THR A 350 23.41 -11.21 -12.25
N ARG A 351 22.73 -11.27 -11.09
CA ARG A 351 23.22 -10.63 -9.87
C ARG A 351 24.25 -11.52 -9.18
N ASN A 352 25.12 -10.93 -8.35
CA ASN A 352 25.98 -11.71 -7.46
C ASN A 352 25.20 -12.26 -6.25
N ARG A 353 24.08 -11.62 -5.90
CA ARG A 353 23.16 -12.00 -4.82
C ARG A 353 21.75 -11.54 -5.12
N ILE A 354 20.77 -12.21 -4.53
CA ILE A 354 19.37 -11.79 -4.44
C ILE A 354 18.87 -11.97 -3.02
N TYR A 355 17.87 -11.20 -2.63
CA TYR A 355 17.24 -11.28 -1.32
C TYR A 355 15.88 -11.96 -1.47
N VAL A 356 15.55 -12.81 -0.51
CA VAL A 356 14.25 -13.46 -0.41
C VAL A 356 13.60 -13.07 0.90
N VAL A 357 12.36 -12.57 0.85
CA VAL A 357 11.58 -12.20 2.03
C VAL A 357 10.25 -12.92 1.97
N ASP A 358 10.03 -13.79 2.96
CA ASP A 358 8.80 -14.53 3.16
C ASP A 358 7.96 -13.85 4.25
N GLY A 359 6.67 -13.66 3.99
CA GLY A 359 5.76 -13.03 4.92
C GLY A 359 4.29 -13.23 4.58
N TYR A 360 3.41 -12.83 5.49
CA TYR A 360 1.97 -12.92 5.28
C TYR A 360 1.36 -11.58 4.89
N ALA A 361 0.33 -11.64 4.06
CA ALA A 361 -0.62 -10.56 3.82
C ALA A 361 -1.96 -10.93 4.46
N GLY A 362 -2.43 -10.13 5.42
CA GLY A 362 -3.63 -10.39 6.23
C GLY A 362 -3.33 -10.92 7.63
N TRP A 363 -3.80 -10.24 8.68
CA TRP A 363 -3.62 -10.64 10.08
C TRP A 363 -4.60 -11.72 10.59
N ASP A 364 -5.66 -12.05 9.85
CA ASP A 364 -6.53 -13.20 10.16
C ASP A 364 -5.96 -14.47 9.51
N GLU A 365 -5.50 -15.42 10.33
CA GLU A 365 -4.88 -16.68 9.86
C GLU A 365 -5.77 -17.50 8.94
N LYS A 366 -7.11 -17.35 9.03
CA LYS A 366 -8.07 -18.02 8.14
C LYS A 366 -8.00 -17.53 6.69
N TYR A 367 -7.47 -16.32 6.48
CA TYR A 367 -7.50 -15.61 5.20
C TYR A 367 -6.13 -15.08 4.75
N ARG A 368 -5.08 -15.27 5.57
CA ARG A 368 -3.74 -14.77 5.26
C ARG A 368 -3.13 -15.48 4.05
N ILE A 369 -2.53 -14.70 3.15
CA ILE A 369 -1.82 -15.21 1.96
C ILE A 369 -0.33 -15.26 2.27
N LYS A 370 0.34 -16.38 1.99
CA LYS A 370 1.81 -16.47 2.05
C LYS A 370 2.43 -15.81 0.82
N VAL A 371 3.26 -14.80 1.02
CA VAL A 371 3.93 -14.04 -0.04
C VAL A 371 5.44 -14.24 0.06
N ARG A 372 6.07 -14.71 -1.02
CA ARG A 372 7.53 -14.70 -1.20
C ARG A 372 7.91 -13.54 -2.11
N VAL A 373 8.85 -12.71 -1.68
CA VAL A 373 9.41 -11.62 -2.49
C VAL A 373 10.85 -11.98 -2.83
N VAL A 374 11.19 -11.96 -4.12
CA VAL A 374 12.55 -12.17 -4.64
C VAL A 374 13.00 -10.87 -5.29
N CYS A 375 14.03 -10.21 -4.76
CA CYS A 375 14.47 -8.89 -5.22
C CYS A 375 15.99 -8.72 -5.24
N ALA A 376 16.48 -7.84 -6.12
CA ALA A 376 17.92 -7.57 -6.27
C ALA A 376 18.49 -6.53 -5.28
N ARG A 377 17.65 -5.82 -4.53
CA ARG A 377 18.03 -4.72 -3.63
C ARG A 377 17.67 -5.04 -2.17
N ALA A 378 18.59 -4.79 -1.26
CA ALA A 378 18.42 -4.91 0.19
C ALA A 378 17.39 -3.89 0.69
N TYR A 379 17.33 -2.69 0.11
CA TYR A 379 16.28 -1.72 0.41
C TYR A 379 14.88 -2.25 0.09
N HIS A 380 14.69 -2.95 -1.04
CA HIS A 380 13.40 -3.57 -1.38
C HIS A 380 13.04 -4.72 -0.43
N ALA A 381 14.03 -5.52 -0.01
CA ALA A 381 13.83 -6.55 0.99
C ALA A 381 13.44 -5.97 2.36
N LEU A 382 14.12 -4.91 2.83
CA LEU A 382 13.78 -4.24 4.08
C LEU A 382 12.39 -3.61 4.03
N PHE A 383 12.03 -2.99 2.91
CA PHE A 383 10.68 -2.49 2.67
C PHE A 383 9.64 -3.60 2.82
N MET A 384 9.79 -4.74 2.12
CA MET A 384 8.79 -5.81 2.21
C MET A 384 8.80 -6.53 3.56
N ARG A 385 9.94 -6.57 4.25
CA ARG A 385 10.04 -7.04 5.64
C ARG A 385 9.29 -6.12 6.62
N ASN A 386 9.18 -4.84 6.31
CA ASN A 386 8.37 -3.89 7.08
C ASN A 386 6.89 -3.97 6.71
N MET A 387 6.55 -4.10 5.42
CA MET A 387 5.16 -4.05 4.93
C MET A 387 4.40 -5.39 5.00
N LEU A 388 5.08 -6.53 4.95
CA LEU A 388 4.46 -7.84 5.21
C LEU A 388 4.51 -8.18 6.71
N ILE A 389 3.58 -9.02 7.12
CA ILE A 389 3.54 -9.59 8.48
C ILE A 389 4.65 -10.64 8.56
N ARG A 390 5.57 -10.46 9.49
CA ARG A 390 6.76 -11.31 9.64
C ARG A 390 6.39 -12.65 10.28
N PRO A 391 6.68 -13.80 9.65
CA PRO A 391 6.45 -15.09 10.26
C PRO A 391 7.37 -15.31 11.47
N SER A 392 6.96 -16.18 12.37
CA SER A 392 7.85 -16.76 13.38
C SER A 392 8.93 -17.62 12.73
N ARG A 393 10.01 -17.94 13.47
CA ARG A 393 11.07 -18.82 12.96
C ARG A 393 10.54 -20.20 12.58
N GLU A 394 9.63 -20.75 13.39
CA GLU A 394 8.99 -22.06 13.15
C GLU A 394 8.14 -22.05 11.87
N GLU A 395 7.41 -20.95 11.60
CA GLU A 395 6.66 -20.78 10.35
C GLU A 395 7.54 -20.63 9.10
N LEU A 396 8.81 -20.21 9.25
CA LEU A 396 9.76 -20.09 8.14
C LEU A 396 10.39 -21.43 7.73
N GLU A 397 10.44 -22.43 8.62
CA GLU A 397 11.16 -23.69 8.36
C GLU A 397 10.57 -24.49 7.19
N HIS A 398 9.25 -24.38 6.95
CA HIS A 398 8.55 -25.01 5.82
C HIS A 398 7.63 -24.01 5.09
N PHE A 399 8.15 -22.80 4.84
CA PHE A 399 7.39 -21.74 4.17
C PHE A 399 7.30 -21.96 2.65
N HIS A 400 6.14 -22.39 2.17
CA HIS A 400 5.81 -22.36 0.75
C HIS A 400 4.87 -21.19 0.42
N PRO A 401 5.24 -20.27 -0.48
CA PRO A 401 4.38 -19.15 -0.87
C PRO A 401 3.09 -19.61 -1.57
N ASP A 402 2.02 -18.86 -1.31
CA ASP A 402 0.83 -18.85 -2.17
C ASP A 402 1.07 -17.94 -3.37
N TYR A 403 1.75 -16.81 -3.19
CA TYR A 403 2.09 -15.85 -4.25
C TYR A 403 3.59 -15.49 -4.23
N THR A 404 4.20 -15.38 -5.42
CA THR A 404 5.61 -14.94 -5.55
C THR A 404 5.75 -13.64 -6.33
N ILE A 405 6.57 -12.70 -5.83
CA ILE A 405 6.88 -11.42 -6.47
C ILE A 405 8.34 -11.44 -6.93
N TYR A 406 8.59 -11.38 -8.24
CA TYR A 406 9.91 -11.18 -8.82
C TYR A 406 10.13 -9.69 -9.09
N ASN A 407 10.86 -9.01 -8.19
CA ASN A 407 11.22 -7.61 -8.36
C ASN A 407 12.60 -7.47 -9.02
N ALA A 408 12.56 -7.40 -10.35
CA ALA A 408 13.67 -7.03 -11.22
C ALA A 408 13.60 -5.54 -11.61
N GLY A 409 13.13 -4.68 -10.71
CA GLY A 409 12.76 -3.29 -10.99
C GLY A 409 13.85 -2.43 -11.64
N SER A 410 15.12 -2.67 -11.32
CA SER A 410 16.26 -1.96 -11.94
C SER A 410 16.57 -2.41 -13.38
N PHE A 411 15.85 -3.40 -13.93
CA PHE A 411 15.98 -3.89 -15.31
C PHE A 411 14.74 -3.56 -16.15
N PRO A 412 14.88 -2.98 -17.36
CA PRO A 412 13.73 -2.52 -18.13
C PRO A 412 12.95 -3.66 -18.80
N ALA A 413 11.64 -3.48 -18.86
CA ALA A 413 10.76 -4.22 -19.77
C ALA A 413 11.16 -3.93 -21.23
N ASN A 414 10.98 -4.92 -22.11
CA ASN A 414 11.23 -4.72 -23.53
C ASN A 414 10.04 -4.00 -24.18
N ARG A 415 10.20 -2.71 -24.48
CA ARG A 415 9.21 -1.84 -25.16
C ARG A 415 8.70 -2.34 -26.52
N TYR A 416 9.38 -3.31 -27.14
CA TYR A 416 8.96 -3.91 -28.41
C TYR A 416 8.14 -5.21 -28.23
N THR A 417 7.93 -5.66 -26.99
CA THR A 417 7.01 -6.75 -26.68
C THR A 417 5.57 -6.25 -26.80
N GLU A 418 4.68 -7.08 -27.33
CA GLU A 418 3.27 -6.71 -27.53
C GLU A 418 2.63 -6.21 -26.23
N GLY A 419 1.82 -5.16 -26.32
CA GLY A 419 1.15 -4.54 -25.19
C GLY A 419 2.04 -3.75 -24.22
N MET A 420 3.36 -3.69 -24.41
CA MET A 420 4.25 -2.82 -23.62
C MET A 420 4.17 -1.36 -24.10
N THR A 421 4.07 -0.43 -23.16
CA THR A 421 3.93 1.02 -23.42
C THR A 421 5.17 1.83 -23.09
N SER A 422 6.10 1.26 -22.34
CA SER A 422 7.32 1.94 -21.88
C SER A 422 8.42 0.91 -21.57
N GLY A 423 9.51 1.35 -20.94
CA GLY A 423 10.50 0.44 -20.35
C GLY A 423 10.09 -0.12 -18.98
N THR A 424 8.87 0.17 -18.49
CA THR A 424 8.32 -0.30 -17.22
C THR A 424 7.24 -1.35 -17.47
N SER A 425 7.13 -2.36 -16.60
CA SER A 425 6.00 -3.29 -16.56
C SER A 425 5.76 -3.74 -15.12
N VAL A 426 4.49 -3.74 -14.70
CA VAL A 426 4.06 -4.25 -13.38
C VAL A 426 2.93 -5.24 -13.66
N ALA A 427 3.29 -6.52 -13.82
CA ALA A 427 2.38 -7.56 -14.32
C ALA A 427 1.97 -8.53 -13.20
N ILE A 428 0.70 -8.95 -13.20
CA ILE A 428 0.13 -9.92 -12.25
C ILE A 428 -0.53 -11.07 -13.04
N ASN A 429 -0.23 -12.31 -12.66
CA ASN A 429 -0.86 -13.53 -13.17
C ASN A 429 -1.57 -14.27 -12.02
N PHE A 430 -2.90 -14.35 -12.07
CA PHE A 430 -3.70 -14.97 -11.01
C PHE A 430 -3.68 -16.51 -11.06
N ALA A 431 -3.47 -17.13 -12.22
CA ALA A 431 -3.37 -18.59 -12.35
C ALA A 431 -2.01 -19.13 -11.90
N GLU A 432 -0.93 -18.47 -12.33
CA GLU A 432 0.43 -18.83 -11.88
C GLU A 432 0.73 -18.30 -10.46
N LYS A 433 -0.15 -17.43 -9.92
CA LYS A 433 -0.03 -16.74 -8.63
C LYS A 433 1.28 -15.95 -8.48
N GLU A 434 1.59 -15.17 -9.50
CA GLU A 434 2.88 -14.48 -9.60
C GLU A 434 2.73 -13.02 -9.99
N MET A 435 3.73 -12.24 -9.59
CA MET A 435 3.88 -10.84 -9.96
C MET A 435 5.31 -10.56 -10.46
N VAL A 436 5.43 -9.79 -11.53
CA VAL A 436 6.72 -9.41 -12.13
C VAL A 436 6.80 -7.88 -12.22
N ILE A 437 7.90 -7.33 -11.69
CA ILE A 437 8.20 -5.89 -11.72
C ILE A 437 9.48 -5.66 -12.52
N LEU A 438 9.39 -4.81 -13.55
CA LEU A 438 10.47 -4.40 -14.43
C LEU A 438 10.44 -2.88 -14.64
N GLY A 439 11.61 -2.25 -14.68
CA GLY A 439 11.80 -0.84 -15.06
C GLY A 439 11.15 0.18 -14.13
N THR A 440 11.02 -0.15 -12.84
CA THR A 440 10.59 0.76 -11.77
C THR A 440 11.16 0.26 -10.44
N GLU A 441 11.78 1.14 -9.66
CA GLU A 441 12.37 0.79 -8.36
C GLU A 441 11.57 1.39 -7.19
N TYR A 442 10.37 1.91 -7.48
CA TYR A 442 9.40 2.38 -6.49
C TYR A 442 8.87 1.21 -5.67
N ALA A 443 9.17 1.19 -4.36
CA ALA A 443 8.82 0.03 -3.54
C ALA A 443 7.30 -0.17 -3.39
N GLY A 444 6.53 0.92 -3.48
CA GLY A 444 5.06 0.88 -3.41
C GLY A 444 4.37 0.07 -4.53
N GLU A 445 5.07 -0.33 -5.60
CA GLU A 445 4.50 -1.29 -6.56
C GLU A 445 4.36 -2.69 -5.94
N MET A 446 5.32 -3.15 -5.12
CA MET A 446 5.22 -4.46 -4.44
C MET A 446 4.02 -4.48 -3.47
N LYS A 447 3.91 -3.46 -2.60
CA LYS A 447 2.75 -3.26 -1.70
C LYS A 447 1.44 -3.32 -2.48
N LYS A 448 1.27 -2.45 -3.48
CA LYS A 448 0.00 -2.33 -4.22
C LYS A 448 -0.26 -3.49 -5.20
N GLY A 449 0.74 -4.29 -5.49
CA GLY A 449 0.62 -5.61 -6.11
C GLY A 449 -0.10 -6.59 -5.20
N VAL A 450 0.42 -6.81 -3.97
CA VAL A 450 -0.25 -7.62 -2.93
C VAL A 450 -1.67 -7.12 -2.67
N PHE A 451 -1.88 -5.80 -2.62
CA PHE A 451 -3.22 -5.25 -2.44
C PHE A 451 -4.17 -5.54 -3.61
N THR A 452 -3.67 -5.49 -4.85
CA THR A 452 -4.45 -5.90 -6.04
C THR A 452 -4.81 -7.40 -5.95
N VAL A 453 -3.90 -8.25 -5.44
CA VAL A 453 -4.18 -9.67 -5.20
C VAL A 453 -5.30 -9.84 -4.16
N MET A 454 -5.25 -9.13 -3.02
CA MET A 454 -6.32 -9.15 -2.02
C MET A 454 -7.66 -8.64 -2.56
N PHE A 455 -7.67 -7.69 -3.49
CA PHE A 455 -8.90 -7.21 -4.17
C PHE A 455 -9.52 -8.23 -5.13
N TYR A 456 -8.79 -9.27 -5.53
CA TYR A 456 -9.29 -10.40 -6.31
C TYR A 456 -9.61 -11.60 -5.41
N GLU A 457 -8.61 -12.11 -4.68
CA GLU A 457 -8.68 -13.34 -3.88
C GLU A 457 -9.76 -13.27 -2.80
N GLY A 458 -9.83 -12.16 -2.06
CA GLY A 458 -10.80 -11.98 -0.97
C GLY A 458 -12.26 -12.15 -1.45
N PRO A 459 -12.73 -11.33 -2.41
CA PRO A 459 -14.10 -11.45 -2.91
C PRO A 459 -14.38 -12.73 -3.71
N VAL A 460 -13.43 -13.22 -4.51
CA VAL A 460 -13.66 -14.37 -5.43
C VAL A 460 -13.60 -15.71 -4.70
N LYS A 461 -12.60 -15.93 -3.82
CA LYS A 461 -12.40 -17.24 -3.17
C LYS A 461 -13.04 -17.32 -1.78
N HIS A 462 -13.10 -16.21 -1.06
CA HIS A 462 -13.52 -16.19 0.34
C HIS A 462 -14.81 -15.39 0.60
N ASN A 463 -15.31 -14.65 -0.39
CA ASN A 463 -16.43 -13.72 -0.27
C ASN A 463 -16.25 -12.69 0.88
N ILE A 464 -15.01 -12.29 1.15
CA ILE A 464 -14.64 -11.26 2.12
C ILE A 464 -14.34 -9.92 1.42
N LEU A 465 -14.62 -8.81 2.10
CA LEU A 465 -14.60 -7.49 1.50
C LEU A 465 -13.25 -6.80 1.73
N THR A 466 -12.42 -6.73 0.70
CA THR A 466 -11.16 -5.96 0.69
C THR A 466 -11.42 -4.46 0.50
N LEU A 467 -10.72 -3.61 1.24
CA LEU A 467 -11.01 -2.19 1.42
C LEU A 467 -9.74 -1.34 1.43
N HIS A 468 -9.79 -0.16 0.79
CA HIS A 468 -8.74 0.86 0.86
C HIS A 468 -9.15 1.93 1.88
N SER A 469 -8.79 1.65 3.13
CA SER A 469 -9.19 2.43 4.30
C SER A 469 -8.14 2.31 5.40
N SER A 470 -7.98 3.34 6.22
CA SER A 470 -7.42 3.14 7.56
C SER A 470 -8.51 2.62 8.50
N ALA A 471 -8.10 1.99 9.61
CA ALA A 471 -9.02 1.48 10.61
C ALA A 471 -8.46 1.67 12.03
N ASN A 472 -9.34 1.98 12.98
CA ASN A 472 -9.00 2.02 14.41
C ASN A 472 -10.15 1.50 15.28
N GLU A 473 -9.82 1.11 16.50
CA GLU A 473 -10.75 0.56 17.49
C GLU A 473 -10.75 1.42 18.76
N GLY A 474 -11.93 1.82 19.24
CA GLY A 474 -12.08 2.49 20.52
C GLY A 474 -11.98 1.53 21.71
N LYS A 475 -11.90 2.08 22.92
CA LYS A 475 -11.74 1.31 24.16
C LYS A 475 -12.89 0.33 24.43
N ASP A 476 -14.07 0.61 23.88
CA ASP A 476 -15.28 -0.23 23.98
C ASP A 476 -15.46 -1.19 22.78
N GLY A 477 -14.38 -1.44 22.01
CA GLY A 477 -14.39 -2.35 20.86
C GLY A 477 -15.15 -1.81 19.64
N ASP A 478 -15.48 -0.52 19.59
CA ASP A 478 -16.09 0.10 18.43
C ASP A 478 -15.04 0.32 17.32
N VAL A 479 -15.20 -0.36 16.19
CA VAL A 479 -14.33 -0.19 15.02
C VAL A 479 -14.86 0.91 14.11
N THR A 480 -13.97 1.77 13.62
CA THR A 480 -14.24 2.77 12.57
C THR A 480 -13.35 2.53 11.37
N LEU A 481 -13.94 2.55 10.16
CA LEU A 481 -13.23 2.50 8.89
C LEU A 481 -13.22 3.88 8.22
N PHE A 482 -12.06 4.35 7.75
CA PHE A 482 -11.90 5.64 7.08
C PHE A 482 -11.43 5.44 5.65
N PHE A 483 -12.29 5.75 4.68
CA PHE A 483 -12.00 5.69 3.25
C PHE A 483 -11.56 7.05 2.73
N GLY A 484 -10.68 7.09 1.74
CA GLY A 484 -10.21 8.35 1.17
C GLY A 484 -8.93 8.20 0.35
N LEU A 485 -8.68 9.16 -0.54
CA LEU A 485 -7.42 9.21 -1.30
C LEU A 485 -6.30 9.86 -0.46
N SER A 486 -5.07 9.89 -1.01
CA SER A 486 -3.96 10.64 -0.41
C SER A 486 -4.36 12.10 -0.18
N GLY A 487 -3.98 12.68 0.96
CA GLY A 487 -4.28 14.08 1.30
C GLY A 487 -5.68 14.37 1.86
N THR A 488 -6.60 13.39 1.87
CA THR A 488 -7.96 13.51 2.44
C THR A 488 -8.01 13.36 3.97
N GLY A 489 -6.87 13.13 4.63
CA GLY A 489 -6.78 13.03 6.08
C GLY A 489 -6.88 11.62 6.68
N LYS A 490 -7.00 10.53 5.89
CA LYS A 490 -7.08 9.14 6.40
C LYS A 490 -6.16 8.88 7.58
N THR A 491 -4.85 9.01 7.37
CA THR A 491 -3.80 8.70 8.36
C THR A 491 -3.91 9.60 9.60
N THR A 492 -4.06 10.91 9.40
CA THR A 492 -4.19 11.92 10.47
C THR A 492 -5.45 11.75 11.34
N LEU A 493 -6.54 11.20 10.77
CA LEU A 493 -7.80 10.97 11.45
C LEU A 493 -7.91 9.56 12.07
N SER A 494 -7.21 8.56 11.52
CA SER A 494 -7.08 7.24 12.17
C SER A 494 -6.05 7.23 13.30
N ALA A 495 -5.03 8.09 13.24
CA ALA A 495 -4.08 8.36 14.32
C ALA A 495 -4.74 9.23 15.40
N ASP A 496 -5.68 8.62 16.13
CA ASP A 496 -6.32 9.17 17.31
C ASP A 496 -5.65 8.58 18.57
N PRO A 497 -5.06 9.38 19.47
CA PRO A 497 -4.41 8.88 20.68
C PRO A 497 -5.34 8.13 21.65
N ASN A 498 -6.66 8.25 21.48
CA ASN A 498 -7.65 7.54 22.30
C ASN A 498 -8.07 6.18 21.74
N ARG A 499 -7.66 5.84 20.51
CA ARG A 499 -8.09 4.66 19.76
C ARG A 499 -6.87 3.86 19.31
N ALA A 500 -7.00 2.54 19.29
CA ALA A 500 -5.92 1.66 18.85
C ALA A 500 -5.92 1.57 17.31
N LEU A 501 -4.79 1.89 16.66
CA LEU A 501 -4.65 1.82 15.21
C LEU A 501 -4.62 0.34 14.77
N ILE A 502 -5.52 -0.07 13.88
CA ILE A 502 -5.46 -1.40 13.24
C ILE A 502 -4.53 -1.32 12.01
N GLY A 503 -4.62 -0.24 11.23
CA GLY A 503 -3.72 0.03 10.10
C GLY A 503 -4.06 1.35 9.39
N ASP A 504 -3.17 1.81 8.50
CA ASP A 504 -3.27 3.13 7.85
C ASP A 504 -3.85 3.13 6.42
N ASP A 505 -3.92 1.99 5.72
CA ASP A 505 -4.23 2.02 4.28
C ASP A 505 -5.01 0.81 3.71
N GLU A 506 -4.78 -0.43 4.16
CA GLU A 506 -5.30 -1.65 3.51
C GLU A 506 -5.94 -2.65 4.49
N HIS A 507 -7.24 -2.91 4.37
CA HIS A 507 -7.99 -3.76 5.30
C HIS A 507 -8.93 -4.74 4.60
N VAL A 508 -9.41 -5.73 5.36
CA VAL A 508 -10.49 -6.63 4.96
C VAL A 508 -11.57 -6.65 6.04
N TRP A 509 -12.84 -6.58 5.64
CA TRP A 509 -14.00 -6.87 6.49
C TRP A 509 -14.47 -8.31 6.21
N SER A 510 -14.04 -9.22 7.09
CA SER A 510 -14.36 -10.66 7.06
C SER A 510 -15.73 -10.96 7.69
N ASP A 511 -16.09 -12.24 7.76
CA ASP A 511 -17.21 -12.73 8.56
C ASP A 511 -16.97 -12.62 10.08
N THR A 512 -15.71 -12.52 10.52
CA THR A 512 -15.27 -12.44 11.93
C THR A 512 -15.05 -11.02 12.44
N GLY A 513 -14.76 -10.04 11.57
CA GLY A 513 -14.41 -8.68 12.00
C GLY A 513 -13.64 -7.90 10.94
N VAL A 514 -12.61 -7.18 11.35
CA VAL A 514 -11.72 -6.41 10.46
C VAL A 514 -10.27 -6.71 10.76
N PHE A 515 -9.47 -6.99 9.73
CA PHE A 515 -8.02 -7.15 9.82
C PHE A 515 -7.27 -6.25 8.84
N ASN A 516 -6.07 -5.81 9.24
CA ASN A 516 -5.11 -5.16 8.37
C ASN A 516 -4.49 -6.19 7.41
N ILE A 517 -4.17 -5.78 6.18
CA ILE A 517 -3.43 -6.61 5.21
C ILE A 517 -1.92 -6.58 5.51
N GLU A 518 -1.43 -5.51 6.13
CA GLU A 518 -0.02 -5.15 6.19
C GLU A 518 0.61 -5.35 7.58
N GLY A 519 1.92 -5.63 7.62
CA GLY A 519 2.73 -5.69 8.84
C GLY A 519 3.40 -4.35 9.23
N GLY A 520 3.03 -3.26 8.55
CA GLY A 520 3.64 -1.93 8.69
C GLY A 520 2.84 -0.84 8.00
N CYS A 521 3.36 0.39 8.05
CA CYS A 521 2.77 1.57 7.41
C CYS A 521 3.74 2.17 6.38
N TYR A 522 3.20 2.82 5.35
CA TYR A 522 3.98 3.46 4.27
C TYR A 522 3.58 4.93 4.09
N ALA A 523 3.83 5.70 5.15
CA ALA A 523 3.42 7.08 5.29
C ALA A 523 4.10 8.01 4.27
N LYS A 524 3.43 9.10 3.89
CA LYS A 524 4.07 10.26 3.25
C LYS A 524 4.89 11.03 4.28
N THR A 525 6.01 11.60 3.86
CA THR A 525 6.91 12.38 4.73
C THR A 525 6.99 13.86 4.37
N VAL A 526 6.40 14.30 3.25
CA VAL A 526 6.37 15.72 2.87
C VAL A 526 5.65 16.58 3.92
N GLY A 527 6.31 17.62 4.42
CA GLY A 527 5.80 18.53 5.45
C GLY A 527 5.65 17.93 6.85
N LEU A 528 6.23 16.73 7.08
CA LEU A 528 6.16 16.00 8.34
C LEU A 528 6.94 16.74 9.44
N SER A 529 6.31 16.93 10.60
CA SER A 529 6.97 17.47 11.79
C SER A 529 6.47 16.79 13.06
N ALA A 530 7.29 16.80 14.11
CA ALA A 530 7.00 16.17 15.39
C ALA A 530 5.76 16.79 16.08
N GLU A 531 5.46 18.06 15.82
CA GLU A 531 4.32 18.77 16.38
C GLU A 531 3.00 18.41 15.71
N LYS A 532 3.02 18.11 14.40
CA LYS A 532 1.82 17.79 13.61
C LYS A 532 1.45 16.31 13.72
N GLU A 533 2.43 15.42 13.56
CA GLU A 533 2.22 13.97 13.44
C GLU A 533 3.30 13.20 14.24
N PRO A 534 3.31 13.32 15.59
CA PRO A 534 4.36 12.81 16.46
C PRO A 534 4.58 11.30 16.35
N ASP A 535 3.52 10.50 16.25
CA ASP A 535 3.66 9.03 16.17
C ASP A 535 4.35 8.59 14.87
N ILE A 536 4.04 9.25 13.74
CA ILE A 536 4.72 8.98 12.47
C ILE A 536 6.18 9.44 12.54
N TYR A 537 6.45 10.64 13.06
CA TYR A 537 7.80 11.17 13.21
C TYR A 537 8.68 10.25 14.09
N ASN A 538 8.16 9.79 15.23
CA ASN A 538 8.85 8.89 16.16
C ASN A 538 8.98 7.43 15.65
N ALA A 539 8.23 7.07 14.60
CA ALA A 539 8.40 5.81 13.89
C ALA A 539 9.56 5.83 12.88
N ILE A 540 10.15 6.99 12.57
CA ILE A 540 11.30 7.10 11.65
C ILE A 540 12.60 6.91 12.44
N LYS A 541 13.04 5.65 12.57
CA LYS A 541 14.24 5.26 13.32
C LYS A 541 14.96 4.09 12.64
N TYR A 542 15.99 3.53 13.27
CA TYR A 542 16.60 2.27 12.81
C TYR A 542 15.55 1.19 12.55
N GLY A 543 15.66 0.51 11.40
CA GLY A 543 14.66 -0.40 10.85
C GLY A 543 13.68 0.23 9.86
N SER A 544 13.47 1.55 9.93
CA SER A 544 12.62 2.28 8.97
C SER A 544 13.38 2.58 7.68
N VAL A 545 12.62 2.69 6.58
CA VAL A 545 13.12 3.02 5.23
C VAL A 545 12.54 4.36 4.81
N LEU A 546 13.37 5.35 4.54
CA LEU A 546 13.00 6.60 3.89
C LEU A 546 13.24 6.48 2.38
N GLU A 547 12.27 6.91 1.58
CA GLU A 547 12.31 6.79 0.12
C GLU A 547 12.22 8.19 -0.52
N ASN A 548 13.24 8.53 -1.31
CA ASN A 548 13.36 9.78 -2.06
C ASN A 548 13.38 11.08 -1.21
N VAL A 549 13.74 11.02 0.07
CA VAL A 549 13.93 12.22 0.90
C VAL A 549 15.27 12.90 0.61
N ILE A 550 15.34 14.21 0.83
CA ILE A 550 16.60 14.96 0.92
C ILE A 550 17.03 15.03 2.38
N PHE A 551 18.34 15.01 2.61
CA PHE A 551 18.95 15.15 3.94
C PHE A 551 20.28 15.86 3.81
N ASP A 552 20.68 16.58 4.86
CA ASP A 552 21.95 17.26 4.92
C ASP A 552 23.13 16.25 4.99
N PRO A 553 24.15 16.35 4.12
CA PRO A 553 25.17 15.32 3.99
C PRO A 553 26.15 15.22 5.17
N GLU A 554 26.25 16.25 6.00
CA GLU A 554 27.15 16.29 7.17
C GLU A 554 26.42 15.84 8.45
N THR A 555 25.32 16.52 8.78
CA THR A 555 24.50 16.28 9.98
C THR A 555 23.55 15.10 9.86
N ARG A 556 23.25 14.65 8.63
CA ARG A 556 22.30 13.57 8.29
C ARG A 556 20.84 13.86 8.66
N ILE A 557 20.52 15.11 9.03
CA ILE A 557 19.15 15.54 9.31
C ILE A 557 18.35 15.57 8.01
N VAL A 558 17.17 14.97 8.02
CA VAL A 558 16.25 14.93 6.88
C VAL A 558 15.52 16.27 6.78
N ASP A 559 15.46 16.84 5.58
CA ASP A 559 14.55 17.94 5.27
C ASP A 559 13.25 17.31 4.73
N TYR A 560 12.17 17.47 5.49
CA TYR A 560 10.85 16.97 5.13
C TYR A 560 10.04 17.95 4.27
N ASP A 561 10.45 19.22 4.18
CA ASP A 561 9.84 20.21 3.31
C ASP A 561 10.50 20.21 1.90
N ASP A 562 11.73 19.71 1.78
CA ASP A 562 12.42 19.55 0.48
C ASP A 562 11.82 18.42 -0.38
N VAL A 563 11.13 18.83 -1.44
CA VAL A 563 10.50 17.99 -2.46
C VAL A 563 11.24 17.98 -3.80
N THR A 564 12.51 18.38 -3.84
CA THR A 564 13.33 18.51 -5.08
C THR A 564 13.36 17.25 -5.94
N LEU A 565 13.22 16.06 -5.31
CA LEU A 565 13.09 14.78 -6.03
C LEU A 565 11.64 14.41 -6.33
N THR A 566 10.70 14.70 -5.41
CA THR A 566 9.27 14.37 -5.52
C THR A 566 8.46 14.93 -4.34
N GLU A 567 7.19 15.26 -4.57
CA GLU A 567 6.17 15.48 -3.52
C GLU A 567 5.62 14.16 -2.90
N ASN A 568 6.11 13.01 -3.38
CA ASN A 568 5.78 11.67 -2.87
C ASN A 568 6.98 11.07 -2.11
N THR A 569 7.64 11.87 -1.26
CA THR A 569 8.59 11.33 -0.27
C THR A 569 7.83 10.45 0.73
N ARG A 570 8.48 9.35 1.16
CA ARG A 570 7.84 8.30 1.96
C ARG A 570 8.71 7.79 3.09
N CYS A 571 8.07 7.21 4.11
CA CYS A 571 8.71 6.30 5.05
C CYS A 571 7.92 4.98 5.17
N ALA A 572 8.62 3.84 5.11
CA ALA A 572 8.09 2.52 5.41
C ALA A 572 8.67 2.00 6.74
N TYR A 573 7.80 1.68 7.69
CA TYR A 573 8.20 1.20 9.02
C TYR A 573 7.25 0.08 9.51
N PRO A 574 7.74 -0.86 10.35
CA PRO A 574 6.91 -1.92 10.91
C PRO A 574 5.86 -1.34 11.87
N ILE A 575 4.69 -2.00 11.97
CA ILE A 575 3.52 -1.46 12.68
C ILE A 575 3.79 -1.23 14.18
N GLU A 576 4.69 -2.04 14.76
CA GLU A 576 5.14 -1.95 16.15
C GLU A 576 5.91 -0.65 16.47
N TYR A 577 6.19 0.20 15.48
CA TYR A 577 6.79 1.52 15.72
C TYR A 577 5.76 2.60 16.04
N ILE A 578 4.46 2.32 15.84
CA ILE A 578 3.35 3.17 16.27
C ILE A 578 2.89 2.74 17.66
N ASN A 579 3.01 3.63 18.65
CA ASN A 579 2.81 3.30 20.07
C ASN A 579 1.38 2.84 20.42
N ASN A 580 0.37 3.35 19.70
CA ASN A 580 -1.04 2.96 19.87
C ASN A 580 -1.51 1.91 18.85
N ALA A 581 -0.61 1.20 18.17
CA ALA A 581 -1.01 0.12 17.28
C ALA A 581 -1.64 -1.05 18.06
N LYS A 582 -2.72 -1.61 17.50
CA LYS A 582 -3.31 -2.86 17.96
C LYS A 582 -2.50 -4.03 17.40
N ILE A 583 -1.95 -4.87 18.27
CA ILE A 583 -1.20 -6.08 17.90
C ILE A 583 -1.87 -7.28 18.58
N PRO A 584 -2.32 -8.31 17.84
CA PRO A 584 -2.37 -8.39 16.38
C PRO A 584 -3.29 -7.33 15.76
N CYS A 585 -3.04 -6.96 14.50
CA CYS A 585 -3.80 -5.93 13.78
C CYS A 585 -5.14 -6.48 13.23
N LEU A 586 -5.94 -7.03 14.14
CA LEU A 586 -7.22 -7.68 13.93
C LEU A 586 -8.18 -7.24 15.04
N SER A 587 -9.40 -6.87 14.68
CA SER A 587 -10.54 -6.80 15.61
C SER A 587 -11.55 -7.88 15.28
N ASN A 588 -12.04 -8.57 16.32
CA ASN A 588 -13.18 -9.49 16.26
C ASN A 588 -14.53 -8.77 16.38
N ASN A 589 -14.53 -7.43 16.38
CA ASN A 589 -15.73 -6.59 16.32
C ASN A 589 -15.95 -6.11 14.90
N HIS A 590 -17.21 -5.94 14.50
CA HIS A 590 -17.54 -5.32 13.23
C HIS A 590 -17.55 -3.79 13.34
N PRO A 591 -17.21 -3.06 12.26
CA PRO A 591 -17.35 -1.62 12.14
C PRO A 591 -18.72 -1.12 12.63
N LYS A 592 -18.71 -0.20 13.60
CA LYS A 592 -19.90 0.60 13.97
C LYS A 592 -20.03 1.83 13.07
N ASN A 593 -18.92 2.31 12.51
CA ASN A 593 -18.85 3.52 11.69
C ASN A 593 -18.03 3.31 10.41
N ILE A 594 -18.57 3.79 9.28
CA ILE A 594 -17.95 3.85 7.96
C ILE A 594 -17.86 5.32 7.55
N ILE A 595 -16.65 5.83 7.34
CA ILE A 595 -16.42 7.25 7.06
C ILE A 595 -15.80 7.40 5.67
N LEU A 596 -16.51 8.03 4.75
CA LEU A 596 -16.03 8.38 3.42
C LEU A 596 -15.46 9.80 3.46
N LEU A 597 -14.13 9.93 3.45
CA LEU A 597 -13.43 11.22 3.44
C LEU A 597 -13.40 11.78 2.01
N THR A 598 -13.91 12.99 1.86
CA THR A 598 -13.71 13.82 0.66
C THR A 598 -12.95 15.10 1.01
N CYS A 599 -12.15 15.60 0.08
CA CYS A 599 -11.60 16.94 0.13
C CYS A 599 -12.28 17.77 -0.96
N ASP A 600 -13.45 18.36 -0.68
CA ASP A 600 -14.16 19.19 -1.65
C ASP A 600 -13.58 20.61 -1.69
N ALA A 601 -12.83 20.94 -2.74
CA ALA A 601 -12.28 22.29 -2.95
C ALA A 601 -13.31 23.28 -3.53
N ARG A 602 -14.51 22.81 -3.89
CA ARG A 602 -15.65 23.64 -4.30
C ARG A 602 -16.45 24.15 -3.11
N GLY A 603 -16.30 23.52 -1.95
CA GLY A 603 -16.89 23.94 -0.68
C GLY A 603 -18.40 23.75 -0.59
N VAL A 604 -18.98 22.92 -1.46
CA VAL A 604 -20.42 22.71 -1.59
C VAL A 604 -20.92 21.46 -0.87
N LEU A 605 -20.04 20.50 -0.55
CA LEU A 605 -20.42 19.34 0.26
C LEU A 605 -20.44 19.70 1.76
N PRO A 606 -21.47 19.27 2.52
CA PRO A 606 -21.53 19.47 3.97
C PRO A 606 -20.28 18.96 4.70
N PRO A 607 -19.85 19.58 5.82
CA PRO A 607 -18.76 19.07 6.65
C PRO A 607 -18.98 17.61 7.06
N ILE A 608 -20.23 17.24 7.28
CA ILE A 608 -20.66 15.88 7.58
C ILE A 608 -22.07 15.62 7.03
N SER A 609 -22.31 14.41 6.53
CA SER A 609 -23.64 13.90 6.21
C SER A 609 -23.77 12.45 6.60
N LYS A 610 -24.95 12.05 7.08
CA LYS A 610 -25.31 10.63 7.28
C LYS A 610 -25.82 10.05 5.96
N LEU A 611 -25.39 8.84 5.63
CA LEU A 611 -25.74 8.15 4.39
C LEU A 611 -26.66 6.96 4.66
N ASN A 612 -27.61 6.71 3.76
CA ASN A 612 -28.29 5.41 3.66
C ASN A 612 -27.48 4.41 2.81
N SER A 613 -27.91 3.15 2.70
CA SER A 613 -27.19 2.11 1.94
C SER A 613 -26.93 2.49 0.47
N ALA A 614 -27.95 3.00 -0.22
CA ALA A 614 -27.86 3.36 -1.64
C ALA A 614 -26.90 4.54 -1.88
N GLN A 615 -26.97 5.57 -1.03
CA GLN A 615 -26.04 6.70 -1.02
C GLN A 615 -24.62 6.26 -0.66
N THR A 616 -24.46 5.33 0.27
CA THR A 616 -23.16 4.76 0.63
C THR A 616 -22.53 4.07 -0.57
N MET A 617 -23.28 3.23 -1.29
CA MET A 617 -22.83 2.62 -2.54
C MET A 617 -22.47 3.68 -3.59
N PHE A 618 -23.36 4.66 -3.83
CA PHE A 618 -23.16 5.71 -4.83
C PHE A 618 -21.90 6.57 -4.55
N HIS A 619 -21.72 7.06 -3.32
CA HIS A 619 -20.55 7.84 -2.94
C HIS A 619 -19.27 7.00 -2.88
N PHE A 620 -19.36 5.73 -2.49
CA PHE A 620 -18.22 4.80 -2.49
C PHE A 620 -17.72 4.51 -3.91
N ILE A 621 -18.59 4.16 -4.87
CA ILE A 621 -18.16 3.95 -6.27
C ILE A 621 -17.80 5.25 -6.98
N SER A 622 -18.31 6.40 -6.53
CA SER A 622 -17.87 7.70 -7.02
C SER A 622 -16.45 8.00 -6.55
N GLY A 623 -16.16 7.77 -5.26
CA GLY A 623 -14.84 8.00 -4.66
C GLY A 623 -14.33 9.42 -4.90
N TYR A 624 -15.22 10.40 -4.72
CA TYR A 624 -14.96 11.80 -5.04
C TYR A 624 -14.02 12.46 -4.03
N THR A 625 -13.08 13.25 -4.55
CA THR A 625 -12.28 14.23 -3.82
C THR A 625 -11.76 15.29 -4.82
N SER A 626 -11.06 16.32 -4.34
CA SER A 626 -10.25 17.20 -5.19
C SER A 626 -8.79 16.79 -5.11
N LYS A 627 -8.07 16.87 -6.24
CA LYS A 627 -6.62 17.07 -6.24
C LYS A 627 -6.33 18.51 -5.85
N MET A 628 -5.30 18.72 -5.03
CA MET A 628 -4.93 20.06 -4.59
C MET A 628 -3.90 20.67 -5.54
N ALA A 629 -3.90 22.01 -5.63
CA ALA A 629 -2.82 22.73 -6.30
C ALA A 629 -1.49 22.42 -5.61
N GLY A 630 -0.43 22.16 -6.38
CA GLY A 630 0.87 21.73 -5.83
C GLY A 630 0.84 20.38 -5.10
N THR A 631 0.12 19.39 -5.67
CA THR A 631 0.22 17.97 -5.24
C THR A 631 0.46 16.98 -6.39
N GLU A 632 0.49 17.48 -7.62
CA GLU A 632 0.92 16.81 -8.85
C GLU A 632 1.40 17.89 -9.86
N ASP A 633 2.37 17.54 -10.70
CA ASP A 633 2.93 18.45 -11.74
C ASP A 633 1.83 19.08 -12.61
N GLY A 634 1.84 20.41 -12.70
CA GLY A 634 0.94 21.19 -13.56
C GLY A 634 -0.44 21.49 -12.99
N ILE A 635 -0.78 21.03 -11.78
CA ILE A 635 -2.06 21.39 -11.12
C ILE A 635 -1.89 22.70 -10.34
N LEU A 636 -2.33 23.81 -10.95
CA LEU A 636 -2.33 25.15 -10.35
C LEU A 636 -3.64 25.50 -9.61
N GLU A 637 -4.73 24.84 -9.95
CA GLU A 637 -6.05 25.01 -9.30
C GLU A 637 -6.61 23.64 -8.89
N PRO A 638 -7.37 23.52 -7.79
CA PRO A 638 -7.93 22.24 -7.37
C PRO A 638 -8.89 21.63 -8.40
N GLN A 639 -8.67 20.35 -8.73
CA GLN A 639 -9.45 19.65 -9.75
C GLN A 639 -10.26 18.49 -9.15
N ALA A 640 -11.55 18.40 -9.51
CA ALA A 640 -12.40 17.28 -9.15
C ALA A 640 -11.81 15.96 -9.67
N THR A 641 -11.70 14.97 -8.79
CA THR A 641 -11.15 13.65 -9.08
C THR A 641 -12.06 12.58 -8.50
N PHE A 642 -12.32 11.56 -9.31
CA PHE A 642 -13.15 10.41 -8.94
C PHE A 642 -12.27 9.17 -9.04
N SER A 643 -12.25 8.37 -7.98
CA SER A 643 -11.48 7.13 -7.89
C SER A 643 -12.36 6.09 -7.23
N SER A 644 -13.04 5.26 -8.03
CA SER A 644 -14.03 4.30 -7.56
C SER A 644 -13.55 3.42 -6.40
N CYS A 645 -14.43 3.24 -5.41
CA CYS A 645 -14.17 2.57 -4.12
C CYS A 645 -13.03 3.20 -3.31
N PHE A 646 -12.68 4.45 -3.60
CA PHE A 646 -11.44 5.13 -3.19
C PHE A 646 -10.15 4.38 -3.57
N ALA A 647 -10.25 3.38 -4.47
CA ALA A 647 -9.23 2.35 -4.68
C ALA A 647 -8.97 2.03 -6.16
N GLN A 648 -9.52 2.81 -7.10
CA GLN A 648 -9.62 2.48 -8.52
C GLN A 648 -8.38 1.83 -9.16
N PRO A 649 -7.12 2.27 -8.92
CA PRO A 649 -5.95 1.64 -9.54
C PRO A 649 -5.67 0.19 -9.09
N PHE A 650 -6.29 -0.26 -7.99
CA PHE A 650 -6.04 -1.53 -7.32
C PHE A 650 -7.19 -2.52 -7.48
N LEU A 651 -8.39 -2.05 -7.86
CA LEU A 651 -9.56 -2.91 -8.07
C LEU A 651 -9.31 -3.93 -9.18
N ALA A 652 -9.52 -5.21 -8.88
CA ALA A 652 -9.48 -6.28 -9.87
C ALA A 652 -10.85 -6.48 -10.55
N LEU A 653 -11.92 -6.46 -9.75
CA LEU A 653 -13.31 -6.69 -10.18
C LEU A 653 -14.04 -5.36 -10.46
N HIS A 654 -15.27 -5.43 -10.95
CA HIS A 654 -16.09 -4.25 -11.23
C HIS A 654 -16.48 -3.52 -9.91
N PRO A 655 -16.44 -2.17 -9.82
CA PRO A 655 -16.69 -1.43 -8.58
C PRO A 655 -18.00 -1.77 -7.86
N MET A 656 -19.07 -2.11 -8.59
CA MET A 656 -20.35 -2.49 -7.99
C MET A 656 -20.29 -3.80 -7.20
N ARG A 657 -19.32 -4.69 -7.44
CA ARG A 657 -19.14 -5.90 -6.62
C ARG A 657 -18.81 -5.52 -5.18
N TYR A 658 -17.80 -4.67 -4.99
CA TYR A 658 -17.36 -4.21 -3.67
C TYR A 658 -18.43 -3.34 -2.98
N ALA A 659 -19.13 -2.49 -3.74
CA ALA A 659 -20.20 -1.64 -3.20
C ALA A 659 -21.38 -2.46 -2.66
N LYS A 660 -21.83 -3.50 -3.39
CA LYS A 660 -22.89 -4.41 -2.93
C LYS A 660 -22.45 -5.17 -1.66
N MET A 661 -21.21 -5.65 -1.61
CA MET A 661 -20.65 -6.28 -0.40
C MET A 661 -20.57 -5.31 0.79
N LEU A 662 -20.21 -4.04 0.56
CA LEU A 662 -20.16 -3.01 1.61
C LEU A 662 -21.54 -2.71 2.18
N ALA A 663 -22.55 -2.53 1.33
CA ALA A 663 -23.94 -2.33 1.77
C ALA A 663 -24.47 -3.52 2.59
N GLN A 664 -24.26 -4.75 2.09
CA GLN A 664 -24.64 -5.98 2.81
C GLN A 664 -23.99 -6.07 4.20
N LYS A 665 -22.70 -5.72 4.31
CA LYS A 665 -21.98 -5.68 5.59
C LYS A 665 -22.54 -4.60 6.53
N ILE A 666 -22.80 -3.40 6.02
CA ILE A 666 -23.37 -2.30 6.80
C ILE A 666 -24.75 -2.68 7.37
N GLU A 667 -25.62 -3.26 6.54
CA GLU A 667 -26.97 -3.69 6.93
C GLU A 667 -26.95 -4.86 7.92
N ALA A 668 -26.12 -5.88 7.67
CA ALA A 668 -26.01 -7.05 8.55
C ALA A 668 -25.47 -6.72 9.95
N HIS A 669 -24.69 -5.64 10.09
CA HIS A 669 -24.03 -5.27 11.35
C HIS A 669 -24.54 -3.95 11.95
N GLY A 670 -25.53 -3.29 11.32
CA GLY A 670 -26.12 -2.04 11.82
C GLY A 670 -25.15 -0.85 11.87
N ALA A 671 -24.16 -0.81 10.97
CA ALA A 671 -23.15 0.23 10.93
C ALA A 671 -23.74 1.57 10.44
N ASN A 672 -23.23 2.70 10.94
CA ASN A 672 -23.56 4.02 10.40
C ASN A 672 -22.55 4.40 9.31
N ALA A 673 -23.04 4.92 8.18
CA ALA A 673 -22.21 5.43 7.10
C ALA A 673 -22.27 6.96 7.02
N TRP A 674 -21.12 7.56 6.74
CA TRP A 674 -20.88 9.00 6.86
C TRP A 674 -20.09 9.52 5.66
N LEU A 675 -20.43 10.70 5.16
CA LEU A 675 -19.62 11.47 4.20
C LEU A 675 -19.03 12.67 4.95
N LEU A 676 -17.71 12.74 5.09
CA LEU A 676 -17.01 13.78 5.85
C LEU A 676 -16.18 14.65 4.90
N ASN A 677 -16.48 15.96 4.85
CA ASN A 677 -15.73 16.92 4.04
C ASN A 677 -14.57 17.53 4.84
N THR A 678 -13.35 17.19 4.42
CA THR A 678 -12.06 17.69 4.93
C THR A 678 -11.46 18.80 4.05
N GLY A 679 -12.20 19.20 3.01
CA GLY A 679 -11.88 20.27 2.07
C GLY A 679 -12.38 21.61 2.57
N TRP A 680 -13.07 22.36 1.70
CA TRP A 680 -13.46 23.76 1.91
C TRP A 680 -14.87 23.88 2.47
N VAL A 681 -15.11 25.01 3.14
CA VAL A 681 -16.42 25.41 3.66
C VAL A 681 -16.63 26.92 3.44
N GLY A 682 -17.89 27.34 3.29
CA GLY A 682 -18.32 28.73 3.15
C GLY A 682 -18.05 29.40 1.80
N ALA A 683 -17.08 28.92 1.02
CA ALA A 683 -16.97 29.18 -0.42
C ALA A 683 -16.05 28.13 -1.06
N GLY A 684 -15.99 28.12 -2.40
CA GLY A 684 -14.92 27.38 -3.11
C GLY A 684 -13.55 28.01 -2.89
N PHE A 685 -12.48 27.21 -3.07
CA PHE A 685 -11.08 27.64 -2.96
C PHE A 685 -10.82 28.93 -3.79
N SER A 686 -11.17 28.91 -5.07
CA SER A 686 -10.99 30.05 -5.98
C SER A 686 -11.90 31.26 -5.67
N GLN A 687 -12.83 31.14 -4.72
CA GLN A 687 -13.71 32.21 -4.24
C GLN A 687 -13.31 32.72 -2.84
N GLY A 688 -12.12 32.36 -2.34
CA GLY A 688 -11.63 32.78 -1.02
C GLY A 688 -12.15 31.93 0.14
N GLY A 689 -12.74 30.77 -0.14
CA GLY A 689 -13.19 29.83 0.88
C GLY A 689 -12.05 29.33 1.76
N LYS A 690 -12.37 28.88 2.98
CA LYS A 690 -11.39 28.35 3.93
C LYS A 690 -11.53 26.84 4.04
N ARG A 691 -10.40 26.16 4.22
CA ARG A 691 -10.40 24.73 4.55
C ARG A 691 -11.08 24.51 5.90
N CYS A 692 -11.89 23.46 6.01
CA CYS A 692 -12.56 23.03 7.23
C CYS A 692 -11.52 22.89 8.36
N PRO A 693 -11.65 23.65 9.46
CA PRO A 693 -10.69 23.58 10.56
C PRO A 693 -10.62 22.18 11.16
N LEU A 694 -9.42 21.62 11.29
CA LEU A 694 -9.20 20.26 11.83
C LEU A 694 -9.84 20.05 13.21
N LYS A 695 -9.96 21.10 14.03
CA LYS A 695 -10.69 21.06 15.31
C LYS A 695 -12.16 20.66 15.15
N TYR A 696 -12.85 21.11 14.11
CA TYR A 696 -14.24 20.75 13.82
C TYR A 696 -14.32 19.35 13.22
N THR A 697 -13.39 18.97 12.35
CA THR A 697 -13.29 17.60 11.84
C THR A 697 -13.11 16.58 12.99
N ARG A 698 -12.26 16.88 13.97
CA ARG A 698 -12.09 16.04 15.18
C ARG A 698 -13.35 16.02 16.04
N ALA A 699 -13.98 17.17 16.32
CA ALA A 699 -15.24 17.22 17.08
C ALA A 699 -16.38 16.41 16.43
N ILE A 700 -16.47 16.41 15.09
CA ILE A 700 -17.42 15.56 14.35
C ILE A 700 -17.10 14.07 14.56
N LEU A 701 -15.82 13.67 14.50
CA LEU A 701 -15.42 12.29 14.76
C LEU A 701 -15.71 11.87 16.20
N ASP A 702 -15.48 12.75 17.18
CA ASP A 702 -15.79 12.50 18.59
C ASP A 702 -17.31 12.27 18.77
N ALA A 703 -18.16 13.07 18.11
CA ALA A 703 -19.61 12.92 18.12
C ALA A 703 -20.11 11.67 17.35
N ILE A 704 -19.36 11.20 16.34
CA ILE A 704 -19.60 9.92 15.64
C ILE A 704 -19.24 8.73 16.55
N HIS A 705 -18.10 8.80 17.24
CA HIS A 705 -17.63 7.73 18.13
C HIS A 705 -18.46 7.63 19.42
N SER A 706 -18.91 8.74 19.99
CA SER A 706 -19.86 8.76 21.12
C SER A 706 -21.27 8.27 20.74
N GLY A 707 -21.58 8.23 19.44
CA GLY A 707 -22.91 7.93 18.92
C GLY A 707 -23.95 9.01 19.22
N GLU A 708 -23.52 10.21 19.61
CA GLU A 708 -24.41 11.37 19.78
C GLU A 708 -24.88 11.89 18.42
N LEU A 709 -23.98 12.01 17.44
CA LEU A 709 -24.33 12.52 16.11
C LEU A 709 -25.37 11.63 15.42
N ALA A 710 -25.37 10.32 15.68
CA ALA A 710 -26.36 9.41 15.12
C ALA A 710 -27.81 9.66 15.59
N LYS A 711 -28.01 10.49 16.64
CA LYS A 711 -29.30 10.73 17.32
C LYS A 711 -29.85 12.16 17.14
N VAL A 712 -29.10 13.08 16.54
CA VAL A 712 -29.55 14.46 16.33
C VAL A 712 -30.63 14.55 15.24
N GLU A 713 -31.30 15.71 15.15
CA GLU A 713 -32.16 16.00 14.01
C GLU A 713 -31.34 16.24 12.74
N TYR A 714 -31.85 15.73 11.62
CA TYR A 714 -31.28 15.92 10.28
C TYR A 714 -32.21 16.76 9.40
N GLU A 715 -31.62 17.46 8.45
CA GLU A 715 -32.32 18.12 7.34
C GLU A 715 -31.80 17.62 5.99
N ASN A 716 -32.63 17.75 4.95
CA ASN A 716 -32.31 17.22 3.63
C ASN A 716 -31.59 18.25 2.76
N TYR A 717 -30.42 17.88 2.26
CA TYR A 717 -29.58 18.71 1.38
C TYR A 717 -29.88 18.43 -0.09
N GLY A 718 -30.76 19.24 -0.66
CA GLY A 718 -31.50 19.01 -1.92
C GLY A 718 -30.78 18.25 -3.04
N VAL A 719 -29.82 18.88 -3.74
CA VAL A 719 -29.23 18.35 -4.98
C VAL A 719 -28.60 16.96 -4.81
N PHE A 720 -28.02 16.66 -3.65
CA PHE A 720 -27.39 15.36 -3.35
C PHE A 720 -28.27 14.46 -2.46
N ASN A 721 -29.45 14.94 -2.04
CA ASN A 721 -30.37 14.29 -1.10
C ASN A 721 -29.70 13.85 0.23
N LEU A 722 -28.63 14.53 0.64
CA LEU A 722 -27.82 14.14 1.81
C LEU A 722 -28.50 14.53 3.12
N GLN A 723 -28.38 13.70 4.15
CA GLN A 723 -28.87 14.03 5.49
C GLN A 723 -27.80 14.80 6.26
N VAL A 724 -28.02 16.10 6.45
CA VAL A 724 -27.12 17.02 7.18
C VAL A 724 -27.62 17.17 8.61
N PRO A 725 -26.77 17.00 9.64
CA PRO A 725 -27.19 17.21 11.02
C PRO A 725 -27.44 18.70 11.27
N LYS A 726 -28.52 19.03 11.98
CA LYS A 726 -28.82 20.42 12.37
C LYS A 726 -27.88 20.96 13.44
N THR A 727 -27.33 20.07 14.28
CA THR A 727 -26.39 20.41 15.36
C THR A 727 -25.30 19.37 15.50
N CYS A 728 -24.12 19.78 15.95
CA CYS A 728 -23.00 18.89 16.25
C CYS A 728 -22.16 19.45 17.42
N PRO A 729 -21.94 18.70 18.51
CA PRO A 729 -21.09 19.16 19.62
C PRO A 729 -19.72 19.67 19.13
N GLY A 730 -19.31 20.85 19.61
CA GLY A 730 -18.03 21.46 19.27
C GLY A 730 -17.92 22.11 17.87
N VAL A 731 -19.00 22.11 17.08
CA VAL A 731 -19.07 22.73 15.74
C VAL A 731 -20.19 23.78 15.71
N PRO A 732 -19.97 24.99 15.16
CA PRO A 732 -21.05 25.95 14.96
C PRO A 732 -22.10 25.44 13.96
N ASP A 733 -23.38 25.49 14.35
CA ASP A 733 -24.50 24.94 13.57
C ASP A 733 -24.61 25.58 12.17
N GLU A 734 -24.29 26.88 12.05
CA GLU A 734 -24.30 27.61 10.79
C GLU A 734 -23.30 27.09 9.74
N LEU A 735 -22.29 26.32 10.17
CA LEU A 735 -21.31 25.70 9.27
C LEU A 735 -21.75 24.31 8.76
N LEU A 736 -22.72 23.66 9.40
CA LEU A 736 -23.12 22.28 9.07
C LEU A 736 -23.84 22.20 7.73
N ASN A 737 -24.67 23.19 7.39
CA ASN A 737 -25.25 23.33 6.06
C ASN A 737 -24.46 24.35 5.23
N PRO A 738 -23.77 23.94 4.14
CA PRO A 738 -22.99 24.83 3.30
C PRO A 738 -23.77 26.01 2.73
N GLN A 739 -25.09 25.87 2.53
CA GLN A 739 -25.96 26.94 2.03
C GLN A 739 -26.02 28.13 2.99
N ASN A 740 -26.01 27.86 4.30
CA ASN A 740 -26.06 28.88 5.35
C ASN A 740 -24.70 29.53 5.57
N ALA A 741 -23.63 28.75 5.41
CA ALA A 741 -22.24 29.22 5.51
C ALA A 741 -21.76 30.04 4.29
N TRP A 742 -22.50 30.04 3.16
CA TRP A 742 -21.96 30.47 1.87
C TRP A 742 -21.81 32.00 1.74
N THR A 743 -20.56 32.48 1.69
CA THR A 743 -20.24 33.92 1.67
C THR A 743 -20.25 34.55 0.27
N ALA A 744 -20.19 33.74 -0.80
CA ALA A 744 -20.08 34.22 -2.18
C ALA A 744 -21.44 34.41 -2.89
N GLY A 745 -22.55 34.47 -2.14
CA GLY A 745 -23.91 34.70 -2.66
C GLY A 745 -24.65 33.44 -3.11
N ALA A 746 -25.98 33.45 -2.95
CA ALA A 746 -26.84 32.27 -3.14
C ALA A 746 -26.84 31.72 -4.58
N ASP A 747 -26.78 32.59 -5.60
CA ASP A 747 -26.71 32.16 -7.00
C ASP A 747 -25.39 31.46 -7.33
N SER A 748 -24.27 31.94 -6.76
CA SER A 748 -22.96 31.29 -6.86
C SER A 748 -23.01 29.89 -6.23
N PHE A 749 -23.58 29.77 -5.02
CA PHE A 749 -23.77 28.48 -4.36
C PHE A 749 -24.55 27.51 -5.25
N LYS A 750 -25.74 27.92 -5.72
CA LYS A 750 -26.60 27.09 -6.58
C LYS A 750 -25.86 26.62 -7.83
N ALA A 751 -25.17 27.53 -8.53
CA ALA A 751 -24.39 27.18 -9.72
C ALA A 751 -23.26 26.18 -9.42
N GLU A 752 -22.53 26.38 -8.32
CA GLU A 752 -21.40 25.53 -7.95
C GLU A 752 -21.83 24.12 -7.52
N VAL A 753 -22.97 24.01 -6.81
CA VAL A 753 -23.65 22.76 -6.40
C VAL A 753 -24.14 21.99 -7.63
N THR A 754 -24.91 22.65 -8.51
CA THR A 754 -25.41 22.09 -9.79
C THR A 754 -24.25 21.57 -10.64
N LYS A 755 -23.16 22.33 -10.75
CA LYS A 755 -21.95 21.94 -11.48
C LYS A 755 -21.26 20.72 -10.88
N LEU A 756 -21.18 20.58 -9.55
CA LEU A 756 -20.63 19.36 -8.94
C LEU A 756 -21.56 18.16 -9.16
N GLY A 757 -22.88 18.32 -9.01
CA GLY A 757 -23.85 17.26 -9.30
C GLY A 757 -23.71 16.71 -10.72
N GLY A 758 -23.56 17.59 -11.72
CA GLY A 758 -23.30 17.19 -13.11
C GLY A 758 -22.01 16.38 -13.30
N LEU A 759 -20.93 16.69 -12.56
CA LEU A 759 -19.69 15.92 -12.59
C LEU A 759 -19.86 14.51 -11.98
N PHE A 760 -20.65 14.38 -10.92
CA PHE A 760 -21.01 13.08 -10.35
C PHE A 760 -21.81 12.23 -11.34
N LEU A 761 -22.81 12.80 -12.00
CA LEU A 761 -23.63 12.12 -13.02
C LEU A 761 -22.77 11.66 -14.21
N GLU A 762 -21.88 12.51 -14.72
CA GLU A 762 -20.97 12.13 -15.82
C GLU A 762 -20.02 11.00 -15.40
N ASN A 763 -19.48 11.04 -14.18
CA ASN A 763 -18.64 9.97 -13.66
C ASN A 763 -19.39 8.63 -13.48
N PHE A 764 -20.66 8.69 -13.03
CA PHE A 764 -21.46 7.51 -12.72
C PHE A 764 -21.79 6.62 -13.92
N LYS A 765 -21.88 7.20 -15.13
CA LYS A 765 -22.09 6.47 -16.40
C LYS A 765 -21.14 5.27 -16.60
N LYS A 766 -19.95 5.31 -16.00
CA LYS A 766 -18.94 4.24 -16.06
C LYS A 766 -19.37 2.95 -15.36
N TYR A 767 -20.29 3.03 -14.40
CA TYR A 767 -20.71 1.91 -13.52
C TYR A 767 -22.19 1.56 -13.66
N GLU A 768 -22.95 2.39 -14.39
CA GLU A 768 -24.40 2.32 -14.52
C GLU A 768 -24.89 0.94 -15.02
N SER A 769 -24.12 0.26 -15.86
CA SER A 769 -24.47 -1.06 -16.41
C SER A 769 -24.71 -2.15 -15.34
N GLU A 770 -24.12 -2.02 -14.16
CA GLU A 770 -24.32 -2.97 -13.04
C GLU A 770 -24.93 -2.31 -11.78
N ALA A 771 -25.24 -1.01 -11.86
CA ALA A 771 -25.87 -0.28 -10.78
C ALA A 771 -27.37 -0.66 -10.67
N THR A 772 -27.79 -0.93 -9.44
CA THR A 772 -29.19 -1.21 -9.07
C THR A 772 -30.00 0.08 -9.03
N ASP A 773 -31.33 -0.03 -9.16
CA ASP A 773 -32.22 1.13 -9.33
C ASP A 773 -32.19 2.10 -8.13
N ASP A 774 -31.98 1.59 -6.93
CA ASP A 774 -31.78 2.37 -5.70
C ASP A 774 -30.49 3.21 -5.75
N VAL A 775 -29.40 2.65 -6.27
CA VAL A 775 -28.12 3.35 -6.46
C VAL A 775 -28.23 4.42 -7.56
N ARG A 776 -29.03 4.18 -8.61
CA ARG A 776 -29.35 5.20 -9.62
C ARG A 776 -30.21 6.33 -9.02
N ALA A 777 -31.20 5.98 -8.19
CA ALA A 777 -32.04 6.96 -7.48
C ALA A 777 -31.29 7.74 -6.38
N ALA A 778 -30.14 7.25 -5.92
CA ALA A 778 -29.25 7.96 -4.99
C ALA A 778 -28.29 8.96 -5.70
N ALA A 779 -28.33 9.06 -7.03
CA ALA A 779 -27.54 10.04 -7.76
C ALA A 779 -28.05 11.48 -7.59
N PRO A 780 -27.20 12.51 -7.74
CA PRO A 780 -27.63 13.90 -7.63
C PRO A 780 -28.71 14.29 -8.65
N VAL A 781 -29.67 15.11 -8.22
CA VAL A 781 -30.74 15.65 -9.07
C VAL A 781 -30.40 17.12 -9.39
N VAL A 782 -30.15 17.39 -10.67
CA VAL A 782 -29.47 18.60 -11.19
C VAL A 782 -30.34 19.34 -12.19
#